data_AF-A0A2D5A9K2-F1
#
_entry.id   AF-A0A2D5A9K2-F1
#
_cell.length_a   1.000
_cell.length_b   1.000
_cell.length_c   1.000
_cell.angle_alpha   90.00
_cell.angle_beta   90.00
_cell.angle_gamma   90.00
#
_symmetry.space_group_name_H-M   'P 1'
#
loop_
_entity.id
_entity.type
_entity.pdbx_description
1 polymer ?
#
loop_
_entity_poly.entity_id
_entity_poly.type
_entity_poly.pdbx_seq_one_letter_code
_entity_poly.pdbx_strand_id
1 'polypeptide(L)'
;MKHRTFATVMAVTLPMHVAFASTVDQVTDPVSDPAADRPDARSAVGGGTTIVLDEMIERRSRELEDPPPTARDQRVVHDARNGIRRITIELGMLGRERGDAATLAGFHAIRLDATMRSIDRLVESVARPGTMLGDPPAALPERDRRAAIDRLEAFNRTSLDLLRRSDTGTVSGLDGTLATVLAPLRDVFGLLTGRPLQSRWPIGSEGPAADGPVRGNVESPSVEAHVMAMFEALRDDPPAAAFDVTTFERVLSAHPFDPNDPDSIETWRRTAEVLESLQADRIASSPLVTATLRSAQREAAARRRRALRALGRSLEARDESTDPVLHEADLVAVRTAATTSIAIRRLDELATGLARMHPAATRKAGRFVAVWSRTLSDPRERDRTLATIERIAGDVDRYSTIDFEGRLRAPDPSAIELVGGRTRELRDVVTATRRTWVDAVTNGDTEGPAIDAMDRIARLGTLLEDLLPLATNDDAAILDLDRCDRWGGWYVDAKTLGWSTRTLLPGARLVVGTAIAGDSDRFERELTTLESQSPLVRLAAAVARRTEDTMATLPGGGIATIASSSIPPPPSAWGLKQRIALAAVCLGMAELVAIQADPGRDAPDGMMRRDDLADAVAAACEALLAELETDTPVAKEIRP
;
A
#
# COMPACT_ATOMS: atom_id res chain seq x y z
N MET A 1 -31.15 -7.56 -56.45
CA MET A 1 -32.58 -7.61 -56.05
C MET A 1 -32.65 -8.40 -54.74
N LYS A 2 -33.25 -7.84 -53.66
CA LYS A 2 -33.77 -8.50 -52.43
C LYS A 2 -32.74 -9.33 -51.60
N HIS A 3 -32.49 -9.07 -50.31
CA HIS A 3 -33.37 -9.24 -49.12
C HIS A 3 -33.86 -10.70 -48.94
N ARG A 4 -33.91 -11.32 -47.75
CA ARG A 4 -33.90 -10.76 -46.37
C ARG A 4 -33.64 -11.87 -45.30
N THR A 5 -32.93 -11.53 -44.21
CA THR A 5 -33.16 -11.83 -42.76
C THR A 5 -33.78 -13.13 -42.20
N PHE A 6 -33.30 -13.46 -40.98
CA PHE A 6 -33.94 -14.17 -39.82
C PHE A 6 -33.87 -15.71 -39.77
N ALA A 7 -33.76 -16.38 -38.60
CA ALA A 7 -33.59 -15.91 -37.20
C ALA A 7 -32.88 -16.91 -36.23
N THR A 8 -32.37 -16.34 -35.13
CA THR A 8 -32.00 -16.85 -33.79
C THR A 8 -32.95 -17.88 -33.14
N VAL A 9 -32.42 -18.81 -32.32
CA VAL A 9 -32.94 -19.23 -30.97
C VAL A 9 -31.90 -20.10 -30.23
N MET A 10 -31.82 -19.96 -28.89
CA MET A 10 -30.93 -20.73 -27.98
C MET A 10 -31.52 -22.07 -27.53
N ALA A 11 -30.67 -23.00 -27.08
CA ALA A 11 -31.00 -23.96 -25.99
C ALA A 11 -29.72 -24.41 -25.24
N VAL A 12 -29.86 -24.69 -23.94
CA VAL A 12 -28.82 -25.03 -22.95
C VAL A 12 -28.98 -26.48 -22.47
N THR A 13 -27.89 -27.21 -22.18
CA THR A 13 -27.89 -28.31 -21.18
C THR A 13 -26.49 -28.71 -20.68
N LEU A 14 -26.39 -29.10 -19.40
CA LEU A 14 -25.23 -29.71 -18.72
C LEU A 14 -25.07 -31.21 -19.09
N PRO A 15 -23.99 -31.88 -18.63
CA PRO A 15 -24.18 -32.85 -17.53
C PRO A 15 -23.09 -32.89 -16.43
N MET A 16 -23.44 -33.45 -15.27
CA MET A 16 -22.61 -33.74 -14.07
C MET A 16 -22.50 -35.25 -13.81
N HIS A 17 -21.30 -35.73 -13.39
CA HIS A 17 -20.97 -36.89 -12.51
C HIS A 17 -21.60 -38.30 -12.82
N VAL A 18 -21.23 -39.47 -12.25
CA VAL A 18 -20.48 -39.90 -11.03
C VAL A 18 -19.63 -41.18 -11.31
N ALA A 19 -18.63 -41.43 -10.44
CA ALA A 19 -17.62 -42.50 -10.37
C ALA A 19 -18.08 -43.97 -10.13
N PHE A 20 -17.10 -44.90 -10.05
CA PHE A 20 -17.08 -46.07 -9.15
C PHE A 20 -15.63 -46.42 -8.70
N ALA A 21 -15.46 -47.18 -7.60
CA ALA A 21 -14.22 -47.27 -6.81
C ALA A 21 -13.89 -48.69 -6.26
N SER A 22 -12.66 -48.87 -5.76
CA SER A 22 -12.19 -49.86 -4.75
C SER A 22 -10.75 -49.47 -4.29
N THR A 23 -10.42 -49.18 -3.02
CA THR A 23 -10.28 -50.00 -1.78
C THR A 23 -9.21 -51.12 -1.85
N VAL A 24 -8.29 -51.34 -0.89
CA VAL A 24 -7.83 -50.69 0.38
C VAL A 24 -6.46 -51.35 0.72
N ASP A 25 -5.45 -50.62 1.22
CA ASP A 25 -4.73 -50.96 2.48
C ASP A 25 -3.78 -49.83 2.99
N GLN A 26 -3.42 -49.89 4.27
CA GLN A 26 -2.69 -48.86 5.05
C GLN A 26 -1.13 -49.07 4.97
N VAL A 27 -0.20 -48.20 5.43
CA VAL A 27 -0.07 -47.47 6.72
C VAL A 27 0.96 -46.30 6.60
N THR A 28 0.67 -45.16 7.26
CA THR A 28 1.52 -43.99 7.64
C THR A 28 2.32 -43.19 6.60
N ASP A 29 1.87 -41.95 6.41
CA ASP A 29 2.69 -40.74 6.24
C ASP A 29 2.08 -39.60 7.09
N PRO A 30 2.83 -38.55 7.50
CA PRO A 30 2.31 -37.46 8.33
C PRO A 30 1.44 -36.48 7.54
N VAL A 31 0.49 -35.84 8.22
CA VAL A 31 -0.51 -34.95 7.60
C VAL A 31 0.12 -33.64 7.12
N SER A 32 0.15 -33.46 5.80
CA SER A 32 0.29 -32.15 5.16
C SER A 32 -1.05 -31.42 5.14
N ASP A 33 -1.05 -30.15 5.53
CA ASP A 33 -2.25 -29.29 5.58
C ASP A 33 -2.55 -28.68 4.19
N PRO A 34 -3.74 -28.88 3.58
CA PRO A 34 -4.03 -28.46 2.20
C PRO A 34 -4.39 -26.97 2.07
N ALA A 35 -3.68 -26.10 2.79
CA ALA A 35 -3.76 -24.64 2.68
C ALA A 35 -2.57 -24.00 1.94
N ALA A 36 -1.54 -24.79 1.59
CA ALA A 36 -0.24 -24.32 1.12
C ALA A 36 -0.09 -24.17 -0.41
N ASP A 37 -1.13 -24.46 -1.20
CA ASP A 37 -1.02 -24.59 -2.67
C ASP A 37 -1.75 -23.46 -3.45
N ARG A 38 -1.59 -22.22 -2.96
CA ARG A 38 -1.66 -21.03 -3.83
C ARG A 38 -0.23 -20.64 -4.20
N PRO A 39 0.14 -20.59 -5.49
CA PRO A 39 1.43 -20.05 -5.87
C PRO A 39 1.47 -18.56 -5.54
N ASP A 40 2.34 -18.16 -4.61
CA ASP A 40 2.59 -16.75 -4.32
C ASP A 40 3.03 -16.03 -5.61
N ALA A 41 2.24 -15.06 -6.06
CA ALA A 41 2.54 -14.27 -7.27
C ALA A 41 3.92 -13.59 -7.21
N ARG A 42 4.43 -13.34 -5.98
CA ARG A 42 5.78 -12.83 -5.69
C ARG A 42 6.90 -13.73 -6.22
N SER A 43 6.67 -15.04 -6.37
CA SER A 43 7.69 -16.02 -6.78
C SER A 43 7.56 -16.43 -8.26
N ALA A 44 6.38 -16.25 -8.88
CA ALA A 44 6.12 -16.64 -10.26
C ALA A 44 6.98 -15.87 -11.30
N VAL A 45 7.26 -14.59 -11.06
CA VAL A 45 8.01 -13.72 -11.99
C VAL A 45 9.51 -14.09 -12.07
N GLY A 46 10.08 -14.74 -11.04
CA GLY A 46 11.44 -15.30 -11.09
C GLY A 46 11.52 -16.69 -11.74
N GLY A 47 10.42 -17.17 -12.30
CA GLY A 47 10.16 -18.57 -12.62
C GLY A 47 10.68 -19.10 -13.97
N GLY A 48 11.68 -18.50 -14.59
CA GLY A 48 12.32 -19.03 -15.80
C GLY A 48 12.55 -17.99 -16.89
N THR A 49 13.77 -18.04 -17.46
CA THR A 49 14.33 -17.18 -18.53
C THR A 49 14.51 -15.69 -18.18
N THR A 50 15.74 -15.21 -18.37
CA THR A 50 16.22 -13.88 -17.95
C THR A 50 17.18 -13.28 -19.00
N ILE A 51 16.65 -13.09 -20.22
CA ILE A 51 17.32 -12.51 -21.39
C ILE A 51 18.07 -11.22 -21.03
N VAL A 52 17.50 -10.37 -20.16
CA VAL A 52 18.15 -9.13 -19.70
C VAL A 52 19.49 -9.38 -19.01
N LEU A 53 19.57 -10.40 -18.14
CA LEU A 53 20.80 -10.73 -17.42
C LEU A 53 21.83 -11.31 -18.38
N ASP A 54 21.41 -12.11 -19.37
CA ASP A 54 22.27 -12.69 -20.39
C ASP A 54 22.93 -11.61 -21.27
N GLU A 55 22.13 -10.69 -21.82
CA GLU A 55 22.63 -9.56 -22.61
C GLU A 55 23.59 -8.65 -21.80
N MET A 56 23.26 -8.40 -20.53
CA MET A 56 24.09 -7.63 -19.60
C MET A 56 25.44 -8.32 -19.35
N ILE A 57 25.42 -9.62 -19.04
CA ILE A 57 26.62 -10.42 -18.79
C ILE A 57 27.52 -10.46 -20.03
N GLU A 58 26.94 -10.68 -21.21
CA GLU A 58 27.70 -10.71 -22.46
C GLU A 58 28.32 -9.33 -22.78
N ARG A 59 27.52 -8.26 -22.66
CA ARG A 59 27.98 -6.87 -22.83
C ARG A 59 29.16 -6.54 -21.91
N ARG A 60 29.07 -6.89 -20.62
CA ARG A 60 30.13 -6.60 -19.64
C ARG A 60 31.35 -7.50 -19.78
N SER A 61 31.17 -8.73 -20.27
CA SER A 61 32.29 -9.61 -20.58
C SER A 61 33.16 -9.05 -21.71
N ARG A 62 32.53 -8.51 -22.76
CA ARG A 62 33.23 -7.84 -23.88
C ARG A 62 34.00 -6.58 -23.45
N GLU A 63 33.51 -5.83 -22.46
CA GLU A 63 34.21 -4.64 -21.94
C GLU A 63 35.46 -4.95 -21.08
N LEU A 64 35.74 -6.21 -20.74
CA LEU A 64 36.92 -6.61 -19.95
C LEU A 64 38.19 -6.82 -20.79
N GLU A 65 38.13 -6.61 -22.11
CA GLU A 65 39.23 -6.84 -23.05
C GLU A 65 40.18 -5.62 -23.21
N ASP A 66 39.86 -4.48 -22.58
CA ASP A 66 40.69 -3.26 -22.64
C ASP A 66 42.09 -3.48 -22.01
N PRO A 67 43.19 -3.10 -22.68
CA PRO A 67 44.54 -3.28 -22.16
C PRO A 67 44.85 -2.32 -20.99
N PRO A 68 45.58 -2.78 -19.96
CA PRO A 68 45.83 -1.97 -18.76
C PRO A 68 46.79 -0.80 -19.03
N PRO A 69 46.53 0.40 -18.44
CA PRO A 69 47.41 1.56 -18.59
C PRO A 69 48.73 1.38 -17.83
N THR A 70 49.76 2.14 -18.25
CA THR A 70 51.13 2.00 -17.74
C THR A 70 51.41 2.75 -16.44
N ALA A 71 50.65 3.81 -16.12
CA ALA A 71 50.83 4.59 -14.89
C ALA A 71 50.13 3.94 -13.70
N ARG A 72 50.78 3.90 -12.52
CA ARG A 72 50.29 3.19 -11.32
C ARG A 72 48.87 3.59 -10.93
N ASP A 73 48.60 4.88 -10.69
CA ASP A 73 47.29 5.37 -10.24
C ASP A 73 46.18 5.07 -11.27
N GLN A 74 46.50 5.21 -12.57
CA GLN A 74 45.58 4.87 -13.67
C GLN A 74 45.29 3.37 -13.71
N ARG A 75 46.29 2.52 -13.43
CA ARG A 75 46.12 1.07 -13.37
C ARG A 75 45.24 0.64 -12.20
N VAL A 76 45.43 1.22 -11.00
CA VAL A 76 44.55 0.97 -9.85
C VAL A 76 43.09 1.34 -10.17
N VAL A 77 42.88 2.47 -10.84
CA VAL A 77 41.56 2.91 -11.30
C VAL A 77 40.97 1.97 -12.37
N HIS A 78 41.75 1.56 -13.37
CA HIS A 78 41.32 0.62 -14.41
C HIS A 78 40.96 -0.75 -13.82
N ASP A 79 41.81 -1.29 -12.93
CA ASP A 79 41.57 -2.55 -12.24
C ASP A 79 40.30 -2.49 -11.38
N ALA A 80 39.98 -1.32 -10.78
CA ALA A 80 38.73 -1.11 -10.03
C ALA A 80 37.50 -1.06 -10.96
N ARG A 81 37.58 -0.35 -12.09
CA ARG A 81 36.53 -0.32 -13.12
C ARG A 81 36.23 -1.72 -13.66
N ASN A 82 37.24 -2.58 -13.78
CA ASN A 82 37.09 -3.99 -14.15
C ASN A 82 36.57 -4.86 -12.99
N GLY A 83 36.96 -4.58 -11.75
CA GLY A 83 36.45 -5.24 -10.55
C GLY A 83 34.93 -5.06 -10.38
N ILE A 84 34.42 -3.84 -10.60
CA ILE A 84 32.98 -3.54 -10.54
C ILE A 84 32.21 -4.28 -11.64
N ARG A 85 32.76 -4.34 -12.87
CA ARG A 85 32.19 -5.13 -13.97
C ARG A 85 32.10 -6.62 -13.63
N ARG A 86 33.16 -7.19 -13.03
CA ARG A 86 33.17 -8.59 -12.58
C ARG A 86 32.12 -8.84 -11.48
N ILE A 87 32.01 -7.98 -10.48
CA ILE A 87 30.96 -8.07 -9.46
C ILE A 87 29.56 -8.01 -10.09
N THR A 88 29.35 -7.13 -11.07
CA THR A 88 28.08 -7.04 -11.81
C THR A 88 27.76 -8.33 -12.56
N ILE A 89 28.77 -8.97 -13.18
CA ILE A 89 28.62 -10.28 -13.83
C ILE A 89 28.28 -11.38 -12.81
N GLU A 90 29.00 -11.49 -11.70
CA GLU A 90 28.72 -12.51 -10.66
C GLU A 90 27.31 -12.34 -10.07
N LEU A 91 26.87 -11.11 -9.80
CA LEU A 91 25.50 -10.84 -9.34
C LEU A 91 24.45 -11.18 -10.40
N GLY A 92 24.75 -10.98 -11.69
CA GLY A 92 23.91 -11.44 -12.79
C GLY A 92 23.84 -12.96 -12.88
N MET A 93 24.94 -13.66 -12.63
CA MET A 93 24.98 -15.13 -12.57
C MET A 93 24.12 -15.67 -11.42
N LEU A 94 24.29 -15.13 -10.21
CA LEU A 94 23.44 -15.43 -9.04
C LEU A 94 21.97 -15.08 -9.31
N GLY A 95 21.71 -14.02 -10.06
CA GLY A 95 20.37 -13.60 -10.47
C GLY A 95 19.62 -14.56 -11.40
N ARG A 96 20.28 -15.61 -11.91
CA ARG A 96 19.63 -16.71 -12.65
C ARG A 96 19.13 -17.84 -11.75
N GLU A 97 19.50 -17.85 -10.47
CA GLU A 97 19.05 -18.85 -9.50
C GLU A 97 17.61 -18.54 -8.99
N ARG A 98 17.06 -19.38 -8.12
CA ARG A 98 15.69 -19.21 -7.59
C ARG A 98 15.70 -18.72 -6.15
N GLY A 99 14.82 -17.78 -5.84
CA GLY A 99 14.53 -17.28 -4.49
C GLY A 99 14.85 -15.79 -4.30
N ASP A 100 14.42 -15.23 -3.17
CA ASP A 100 14.49 -13.79 -2.87
C ASP A 100 15.90 -13.19 -3.00
N ALA A 101 16.93 -13.95 -2.58
CA ALA A 101 18.32 -13.53 -2.68
C ALA A 101 18.79 -13.46 -4.14
N ALA A 102 18.41 -14.42 -4.99
CA ALA A 102 18.71 -14.41 -6.42
C ALA A 102 18.01 -13.23 -7.11
N THR A 103 16.72 -13.02 -6.84
CA THR A 103 15.96 -11.87 -7.36
C THR A 103 16.63 -10.54 -7.03
N LEU A 104 17.05 -10.35 -5.78
CA LEU A 104 17.81 -9.16 -5.37
C LEU A 104 19.19 -9.08 -6.04
N ALA A 105 19.91 -10.19 -6.20
CA ALA A 105 21.22 -10.19 -6.86
C ALA A 105 21.12 -9.76 -8.33
N GLY A 106 20.19 -10.34 -9.09
CA GLY A 106 19.94 -9.97 -10.49
C GLY A 106 19.52 -8.50 -10.63
N PHE A 107 18.65 -8.03 -9.75
CA PHE A 107 18.24 -6.62 -9.69
C PHE A 107 19.41 -5.67 -9.36
N HIS A 108 20.25 -6.01 -8.37
CA HIS A 108 21.46 -5.25 -8.04
C HIS A 108 22.46 -5.22 -9.22
N ALA A 109 22.54 -6.29 -10.01
CA ALA A 109 23.36 -6.34 -11.22
C ALA A 109 22.86 -5.36 -12.29
N ILE A 110 21.56 -5.39 -12.62
CA ILE A 110 20.92 -4.47 -13.57
C ILE A 110 21.15 -3.00 -13.17
N ARG A 111 20.99 -2.68 -11.89
CA ARG A 111 21.19 -1.34 -11.33
C ARG A 111 22.65 -0.87 -11.40
N LEU A 112 23.62 -1.75 -11.12
CA LEU A 112 25.05 -1.47 -11.28
C LEU A 112 25.42 -1.27 -12.76
N ASP A 113 24.86 -2.07 -13.67
CA ASP A 113 25.05 -1.94 -15.10
C ASP A 113 24.56 -0.59 -15.65
N ALA A 114 23.32 -0.20 -15.30
CA ALA A 114 22.71 1.04 -15.73
C ALA A 114 23.51 2.28 -15.28
N THR A 115 24.04 2.25 -14.05
CA THR A 115 24.82 3.36 -13.47
C THR A 115 26.33 3.29 -13.75
N MET A 116 26.82 2.23 -14.41
CA MET A 116 28.26 1.99 -14.64
C MET A 116 28.99 3.18 -15.28
N ARG A 117 28.35 3.90 -16.22
CA ARG A 117 28.94 5.09 -16.86
C ARG A 117 29.13 6.27 -15.90
N SER A 118 28.27 6.42 -14.89
CA SER A 118 28.40 7.42 -13.84
C SER A 118 29.52 7.04 -12.87
N ILE A 119 29.57 5.77 -12.48
CA ILE A 119 30.62 5.19 -11.63
C ILE A 119 32.00 5.33 -12.30
N ASP A 120 32.14 4.90 -13.56
CA ASP A 120 33.39 5.00 -14.35
C ASP A 120 33.93 6.44 -14.36
N ARG A 121 33.08 7.44 -14.65
CA ARG A 121 33.47 8.86 -14.66
C ARG A 121 33.96 9.34 -13.29
N LEU A 122 33.29 8.95 -12.21
CA LEU A 122 33.65 9.35 -10.84
C LEU A 122 34.95 8.68 -10.38
N VAL A 123 35.14 7.39 -10.65
CA VAL A 123 36.37 6.67 -10.28
C VAL A 123 37.55 7.17 -11.13
N GLU A 124 37.34 7.43 -12.43
CA GLU A 124 38.39 7.95 -13.30
C GLU A 124 38.81 9.40 -12.98
N SER A 125 37.93 10.18 -12.34
CA SER A 125 38.26 11.50 -11.81
C SER A 125 39.44 11.48 -10.81
N VAL A 126 39.63 10.37 -10.09
CA VAL A 126 40.70 10.19 -9.08
C VAL A 126 42.08 9.93 -9.71
N ALA A 127 42.10 9.45 -10.96
CA ALA A 127 43.33 9.05 -11.66
C ALA A 127 44.27 10.22 -12.04
N ARG A 128 43.80 11.47 -11.93
CA ARG A 128 44.54 12.67 -12.33
C ARG A 128 44.71 13.63 -11.14
N PRO A 129 45.90 14.23 -10.94
CA PRO A 129 46.06 15.32 -9.97
C PRO A 129 45.26 16.56 -10.39
N GLY A 130 44.69 17.27 -9.41
CA GLY A 130 44.01 18.55 -9.65
C GLY A 130 42.60 18.46 -10.24
N THR A 131 41.95 17.29 -10.19
CA THR A 131 40.58 17.13 -10.67
C THR A 131 39.59 17.97 -9.85
N MET A 132 38.73 18.70 -10.55
CA MET A 132 37.67 19.54 -9.97
C MET A 132 36.39 18.73 -9.83
N LEU A 133 35.80 18.71 -8.63
CA LEU A 133 34.60 17.93 -8.29
C LEU A 133 33.61 18.75 -7.46
N GLY A 134 32.35 18.34 -7.46
CA GLY A 134 31.25 19.03 -6.79
C GLY A 134 30.68 20.20 -7.59
N ASP A 135 29.67 20.85 -7.00
CA ASP A 135 29.08 22.09 -7.49
C ASP A 135 28.97 23.07 -6.29
N PRO A 136 29.73 24.18 -6.27
CA PRO A 136 30.68 24.62 -7.29
C PRO A 136 31.93 23.70 -7.38
N PRO A 137 32.60 23.62 -8.55
CA PRO A 137 33.75 22.73 -8.74
C PRO A 137 34.95 23.14 -7.89
N ALA A 138 35.41 22.26 -7.01
CA ALA A 138 36.59 22.44 -6.16
C ALA A 138 37.64 21.36 -6.44
N ALA A 139 38.92 21.71 -6.37
CA ALA A 139 40.01 20.74 -6.56
C ALA A 139 40.04 19.75 -5.39
N LEU A 140 39.99 18.45 -5.68
CA LEU A 140 40.11 17.41 -4.67
C LEU A 140 41.47 17.51 -3.96
N PRO A 141 41.54 17.63 -2.62
CA PRO A 141 42.81 17.68 -1.90
C PRO A 141 43.66 16.44 -2.18
N GLU A 142 44.97 16.62 -2.43
CA GLU A 142 45.89 15.51 -2.76
C GLU A 142 45.93 14.43 -1.67
N ARG A 143 45.67 14.81 -0.41
CA ARG A 143 45.48 13.87 0.71
C ARG A 143 44.31 12.92 0.47
N ASP A 144 43.16 13.46 0.05
CA ASP A 144 41.93 12.71 -0.14
C ASP A 144 41.97 11.92 -1.45
N ARG A 145 42.63 12.46 -2.48
CA ARG A 145 42.94 11.71 -3.72
C ARG A 145 43.76 10.45 -3.42
N ARG A 146 44.84 10.55 -2.65
CA ARG A 146 45.65 9.38 -2.24
C ARG A 146 44.85 8.41 -1.39
N ALA A 147 44.12 8.91 -0.41
CA ALA A 147 43.26 8.08 0.45
C ALA A 147 42.12 7.39 -0.33
N ALA A 148 41.72 7.91 -1.50
CA ALA A 148 40.82 7.24 -2.43
C ALA A 148 41.54 6.17 -3.26
N ILE A 149 42.74 6.44 -3.80
CA ILE A 149 43.57 5.44 -4.51
C ILE A 149 43.88 4.23 -3.60
N ASP A 150 44.25 4.46 -2.33
CA ASP A 150 44.52 3.38 -1.37
C ASP A 150 43.30 2.49 -1.10
N ARG A 151 42.08 3.07 -1.11
CA ARG A 151 40.81 2.35 -0.99
C ARG A 151 40.45 1.56 -2.25
N LEU A 152 40.73 2.10 -3.43
CA LEU A 152 40.61 1.35 -4.69
C LEU A 152 41.61 0.20 -4.75
N GLU A 153 42.85 0.38 -4.27
CA GLU A 153 43.83 -0.70 -4.15
C GLU A 153 43.41 -1.77 -3.12
N ALA A 154 42.66 -1.40 -2.07
CA ALA A 154 42.02 -2.37 -1.17
C ALA A 154 40.88 -3.14 -1.87
N PHE A 155 39.96 -2.43 -2.54
CA PHE A 155 38.86 -3.02 -3.33
C PHE A 155 39.37 -4.06 -4.34
N ASN A 156 40.39 -3.72 -5.12
CA ASN A 156 40.95 -4.59 -6.15
C ASN A 156 41.52 -5.91 -5.62
N ARG A 157 41.96 -5.94 -4.35
CA ARG A 157 42.63 -7.11 -3.76
C ARG A 157 41.67 -8.13 -3.15
N THR A 158 40.49 -7.73 -2.70
CA THR A 158 39.63 -8.59 -1.86
C THR A 158 38.20 -8.74 -2.37
N SER A 159 37.64 -7.75 -3.05
CA SER A 159 36.18 -7.63 -3.22
C SER A 159 35.54 -8.76 -4.03
N LEU A 160 36.15 -9.21 -5.14
CA LEU A 160 35.60 -10.30 -5.96
C LEU A 160 35.76 -11.68 -5.29
N ASP A 161 36.90 -11.92 -4.65
CA ASP A 161 37.18 -13.18 -3.94
C ASP A 161 36.31 -13.36 -2.70
N LEU A 162 35.93 -12.26 -2.03
CA LEU A 162 34.96 -12.28 -0.94
C LEU A 162 33.55 -12.62 -1.45
N LEU A 163 33.08 -11.97 -2.52
CA LEU A 163 31.76 -12.24 -3.09
C LEU A 163 31.58 -13.73 -3.45
N ARG A 164 32.60 -14.35 -4.07
CA ARG A 164 32.59 -15.76 -4.49
C ARG A 164 32.72 -16.78 -3.35
N ARG A 165 33.08 -16.36 -2.13
CA ARG A 165 33.31 -17.24 -0.97
C ARG A 165 32.30 -17.06 0.16
N SER A 166 31.50 -16.00 0.12
CA SER A 166 30.47 -15.71 1.11
C SER A 166 29.17 -16.47 0.82
N ASP A 167 28.38 -16.72 1.87
CA ASP A 167 27.02 -17.21 1.73
C ASP A 167 26.10 -16.10 1.21
N THR A 168 25.76 -16.20 -0.08
CA THR A 168 24.81 -15.32 -0.77
C THR A 168 23.43 -15.97 -0.94
N GLY A 169 23.20 -17.16 -0.38
CA GLY A 169 21.93 -17.90 -0.50
C GLY A 169 20.78 -17.31 0.32
N THR A 170 21.06 -16.34 1.21
CA THR A 170 20.05 -15.61 1.99
C THR A 170 20.12 -14.12 1.72
N VAL A 171 18.99 -13.42 1.83
CA VAL A 171 18.92 -11.95 1.65
C VAL A 171 19.89 -11.22 2.59
N SER A 172 19.95 -11.63 3.86
CA SER A 172 20.87 -11.04 4.84
C SER A 172 22.35 -11.34 4.53
N GLY A 173 22.66 -12.55 4.03
CA GLY A 173 24.00 -12.92 3.59
C GLY A 173 24.46 -12.13 2.37
N LEU A 174 23.58 -11.96 1.38
CA LEU A 174 23.83 -11.12 0.20
C LEU A 174 24.04 -9.65 0.57
N ASP A 175 23.12 -9.03 1.33
CA ASP A 175 23.25 -7.63 1.74
C ASP A 175 24.51 -7.39 2.60
N GLY A 176 24.84 -8.30 3.53
CA GLY A 176 26.05 -8.21 4.34
C GLY A 176 27.34 -8.40 3.53
N THR A 177 27.31 -9.27 2.52
CA THR A 177 28.41 -9.46 1.58
C THR A 177 28.62 -8.22 0.71
N LEU A 178 27.55 -7.69 0.09
CA LEU A 178 27.60 -6.47 -0.71
C LEU A 178 28.03 -5.25 0.10
N ALA A 179 27.57 -5.13 1.34
CA ALA A 179 28.04 -4.12 2.28
C ALA A 179 29.56 -4.15 2.45
N THR A 180 30.14 -5.33 2.66
CA THR A 180 31.58 -5.50 2.84
C THR A 180 32.36 -5.26 1.53
N VAL A 181 31.86 -5.82 0.41
CA VAL A 181 32.50 -5.81 -0.91
C VAL A 181 32.53 -4.39 -1.51
N LEU A 182 31.49 -3.58 -1.29
CA LEU A 182 31.33 -2.24 -1.86
C LEU A 182 31.67 -1.10 -0.88
N ALA A 183 31.90 -1.38 0.41
CA ALA A 183 32.31 -0.36 1.39
C ALA A 183 33.53 0.49 0.96
N PRO A 184 34.61 -0.06 0.37
CA PRO A 184 35.73 0.77 -0.07
C PRO A 184 35.35 1.78 -1.16
N LEU A 185 34.42 1.43 -2.05
CA LEU A 185 33.91 2.32 -3.09
C LEU A 185 33.00 3.40 -2.49
N ARG A 186 32.10 3.03 -1.57
CA ARG A 186 31.27 3.98 -0.82
C ARG A 186 32.14 5.03 -0.12
N ASP A 187 33.22 4.60 0.53
CA ASP A 187 34.14 5.50 1.22
C ASP A 187 34.91 6.41 0.24
N VAL A 188 35.29 5.91 -0.96
CA VAL A 188 35.82 6.75 -2.05
C VAL A 188 34.80 7.84 -2.43
N PHE A 189 33.53 7.48 -2.70
CA PHE A 189 32.51 8.46 -3.06
C PHE A 189 32.17 9.44 -1.91
N GLY A 190 32.32 9.03 -0.66
CA GLY A 190 32.21 9.93 0.49
C GLY A 190 33.33 10.97 0.56
N LEU A 191 34.56 10.61 0.16
CA LEU A 191 35.66 11.57 0.00
C LEU A 191 35.40 12.54 -1.17
N LEU A 192 34.93 12.03 -2.31
CA LEU A 192 34.66 12.85 -3.51
C LEU A 192 33.49 13.84 -3.32
N THR A 193 32.57 13.56 -2.39
CA THR A 193 31.45 14.45 -2.03
C THR A 193 31.70 15.27 -0.76
N GLY A 194 32.84 15.08 -0.08
CA GLY A 194 33.17 15.76 1.18
C GLY A 194 32.26 15.42 2.36
N ARG A 195 31.45 14.35 2.26
CA ARG A 195 30.51 13.90 3.30
C ARG A 195 30.46 12.37 3.35
N PRO A 196 30.50 11.73 4.54
CA PRO A 196 30.26 10.29 4.64
C PRO A 196 28.84 9.95 4.19
N LEU A 197 28.69 8.90 3.38
CA LEU A 197 27.40 8.41 2.91
C LEU A 197 26.79 7.53 4.01
N GLN A 198 25.80 8.05 4.74
CA GLN A 198 25.38 7.51 6.04
C GLN A 198 24.11 6.62 6.04
N SER A 199 23.40 6.43 4.93
CA SER A 199 22.02 5.90 4.98
C SER A 199 21.60 4.97 3.83
N ARG A 200 20.67 4.05 4.12
CA ARG A 200 19.80 3.31 3.16
C ARG A 200 18.31 3.51 3.54
N TRP A 201 18.01 4.74 3.99
CA TRP A 201 16.74 5.44 4.34
C TRP A 201 16.87 6.22 5.69
N PRO A 202 16.74 7.56 5.70
CA PRO A 202 16.86 8.44 6.89
C PRO A 202 15.89 8.27 8.07
N ILE A 203 16.31 8.86 9.19
CA ILE A 203 15.46 9.29 10.32
C ILE A 203 14.97 10.73 10.01
N GLY A 204 13.68 11.01 10.19
CA GLY A 204 13.13 12.36 10.13
C GLY A 204 13.78 13.27 11.18
N SER A 205 14.18 14.48 10.77
CA SER A 205 15.07 15.34 11.55
C SER A 205 14.50 15.83 12.88
N GLU A 206 15.23 15.60 13.97
CA GLU A 206 15.60 16.66 14.91
C GLU A 206 17.11 16.54 15.21
N GLY A 207 17.78 17.69 15.36
CA GLY A 207 19.10 17.77 15.97
C GLY A 207 19.03 18.73 17.17
N PRO A 208 20.09 18.85 18.00
CA PRO A 208 21.40 18.19 17.93
C PRO A 208 21.57 17.07 18.97
N ALA A 209 22.69 16.34 18.88
CA ALA A 209 23.37 15.56 19.93
C ALA A 209 22.51 14.73 20.93
N ALA A 210 22.62 13.41 20.83
CA ALA A 210 22.00 12.47 21.75
C ALA A 210 22.62 12.52 23.17
N ASP A 211 21.75 12.61 24.18
CA ASP A 211 21.92 11.98 25.49
C ASP A 211 20.53 11.77 26.12
N GLY A 212 20.16 10.52 26.43
CA GLY A 212 18.84 10.18 26.98
C GLY A 212 18.45 8.71 26.74
N PRO A 213 17.98 7.96 27.77
CA PRO A 213 17.84 6.51 27.67
C PRO A 213 16.55 6.05 26.99
N VAL A 214 16.67 4.98 26.22
CA VAL A 214 15.60 4.18 25.62
C VAL A 214 14.55 3.81 26.66
N ARG A 215 13.26 4.03 26.36
CA ARG A 215 12.14 3.41 27.09
C ARG A 215 11.54 2.29 26.26
N GLY A 216 11.25 1.18 26.92
CA GLY A 216 10.92 -0.08 26.25
C GLY A 216 9.50 -0.16 25.69
N ASN A 217 9.30 -1.21 24.90
CA ASN A 217 8.06 -1.69 24.31
C ASN A 217 6.80 -1.36 25.13
N VAL A 218 5.80 -0.78 24.47
CA VAL A 218 4.41 -0.80 24.94
C VAL A 218 3.71 -1.92 24.17
N GLU A 219 3.42 -3.01 24.86
CA GLU A 219 2.51 -4.05 24.37
C GLU A 219 1.08 -3.48 24.29
N SER A 220 0.26 -3.99 23.37
CA SER A 220 -1.16 -3.64 23.32
C SER A 220 -1.82 -3.85 24.69
N PRO A 221 -2.60 -2.89 25.22
CA PRO A 221 -3.08 -2.95 26.59
C PRO A 221 -3.95 -4.19 26.83
N SER A 222 -3.73 -4.84 27.97
CA SER A 222 -4.56 -5.98 28.40
C SER A 222 -6.02 -5.55 28.58
N VAL A 223 -6.95 -6.51 28.45
CA VAL A 223 -8.39 -6.27 28.66
C VAL A 223 -8.65 -5.66 30.04
N GLU A 224 -7.93 -6.11 31.06
CA GLU A 224 -7.93 -5.55 32.42
C GLU A 224 -7.57 -4.05 32.43
N ALA A 225 -6.43 -3.67 31.85
CA ALA A 225 -5.98 -2.28 31.81
C ALA A 225 -6.97 -1.38 31.04
N HIS A 226 -7.56 -1.90 29.97
CA HIS A 226 -8.58 -1.18 29.19
C HIS A 226 -9.87 -0.95 29.99
N VAL A 227 -10.39 -2.01 30.63
CA VAL A 227 -11.60 -1.96 31.48
C VAL A 227 -11.41 -1.01 32.66
N MET A 228 -10.28 -1.09 33.37
CA MET A 228 -9.99 -0.23 34.51
C MET A 228 -9.86 1.24 34.11
N ALA A 229 -9.16 1.55 33.02
CA ALA A 229 -9.04 2.93 32.53
C ALA A 229 -10.39 3.54 32.11
N MET A 230 -11.25 2.76 31.46
CA MET A 230 -12.62 3.17 31.11
C MET A 230 -13.52 3.33 32.34
N PHE A 231 -13.39 2.43 33.32
CA PHE A 231 -14.12 2.49 34.57
C PHE A 231 -13.76 3.76 35.37
N GLU A 232 -12.47 4.08 35.52
CA GLU A 232 -12.01 5.32 36.17
C GLU A 232 -12.52 6.58 35.43
N ALA A 233 -12.40 6.62 34.10
CA ALA A 233 -12.89 7.75 33.29
C ALA A 233 -14.42 7.95 33.33
N LEU A 234 -15.19 6.90 33.60
CA LEU A 234 -16.65 6.95 33.79
C LEU A 234 -17.03 7.21 35.26
N ARG A 235 -16.15 6.95 36.23
CA ARG A 235 -16.35 7.32 37.64
C ARG A 235 -16.11 8.81 37.88
N ASP A 236 -15.08 9.37 37.25
CA ASP A 236 -14.70 10.79 37.41
C ASP A 236 -15.65 11.75 36.68
N ASP A 237 -16.34 11.29 35.62
CA ASP A 237 -17.37 12.03 34.87
C ASP A 237 -18.60 11.12 34.60
N PRO A 238 -19.49 10.91 35.59
CA PRO A 238 -20.57 9.93 35.48
C PRO A 238 -21.62 10.33 34.44
N PRO A 239 -22.06 9.40 33.56
CA PRO A 239 -23.08 9.68 32.56
C PRO A 239 -24.43 10.03 33.21
N ALA A 240 -25.24 10.86 32.55
CA ALA A 240 -26.42 11.50 33.13
C ALA A 240 -27.51 10.54 33.68
N ALA A 241 -27.36 10.16 34.95
CA ALA A 241 -28.38 9.64 35.87
C ALA A 241 -29.24 8.45 35.37
N ALA A 242 -28.60 7.39 34.84
CA ALA A 242 -29.29 6.22 34.31
C ALA A 242 -28.83 4.85 34.88
N PHE A 243 -27.58 4.75 35.34
CA PHE A 243 -26.95 3.52 35.84
C PHE A 243 -25.91 3.92 36.89
N ASP A 244 -25.84 3.20 38.01
CA ASP A 244 -24.79 3.40 39.00
C ASP A 244 -23.56 2.60 38.60
N VAL A 245 -22.53 3.31 38.13
CA VAL A 245 -21.28 2.71 37.64
C VAL A 245 -20.55 1.97 38.78
N THR A 246 -20.73 2.36 40.05
CA THR A 246 -20.14 1.67 41.21
C THR A 246 -20.62 0.23 41.38
N THR A 247 -21.75 -0.16 40.74
CA THR A 247 -22.18 -1.56 40.65
C THR A 247 -21.09 -2.46 40.04
N PHE A 248 -20.27 -1.93 39.12
CA PHE A 248 -19.15 -2.68 38.54
C PHE A 248 -17.98 -2.87 39.50
N GLU A 249 -17.80 -2.02 40.53
CA GLU A 249 -16.77 -2.27 41.57
C GLU A 249 -17.05 -3.60 42.28
N ARG A 250 -18.33 -3.93 42.52
CA ARG A 250 -18.74 -5.20 43.12
C ARG A 250 -18.51 -6.40 42.18
N VAL A 251 -18.82 -6.24 40.88
CA VAL A 251 -18.62 -7.29 39.86
C VAL A 251 -17.13 -7.59 39.66
N LEU A 252 -16.30 -6.55 39.50
CA LEU A 252 -14.85 -6.68 39.27
C LEU A 252 -14.10 -7.14 40.54
N SER A 253 -14.60 -6.81 41.75
CA SER A 253 -14.04 -7.31 43.00
C SER A 253 -14.41 -8.77 43.30
N ALA A 254 -15.60 -9.22 42.88
CA ALA A 254 -16.02 -10.62 43.02
C ALA A 254 -15.35 -11.54 41.97
N HIS A 255 -15.04 -10.99 40.80
CA HIS A 255 -14.40 -11.71 39.69
C HIS A 255 -13.10 -10.99 39.27
N PRO A 256 -11.99 -11.10 40.03
CA PRO A 256 -10.70 -10.52 39.66
C PRO A 256 -10.18 -11.13 38.35
N PHE A 257 -9.40 -10.35 37.58
CA PHE A 257 -8.88 -10.81 36.29
C PHE A 257 -7.82 -11.91 36.44
N ASP A 258 -8.15 -13.13 36.05
CA ASP A 258 -7.20 -14.20 35.75
C ASP A 258 -7.14 -14.43 34.23
N PRO A 259 -5.98 -14.23 33.56
CA PRO A 259 -5.81 -14.49 32.13
C PRO A 259 -5.77 -15.99 31.76
N ASN A 260 -5.82 -16.90 32.74
CA ASN A 260 -5.85 -18.35 32.51
C ASN A 260 -7.27 -18.94 32.68
N ASP A 261 -8.22 -18.17 33.21
CA ASP A 261 -9.62 -18.58 33.38
C ASP A 261 -10.52 -17.95 32.27
N PRO A 262 -11.13 -18.78 31.40
CA PRO A 262 -12.06 -18.30 30.38
C PRO A 262 -13.28 -17.54 30.94
N ASP A 263 -13.78 -17.90 32.11
CA ASP A 263 -15.00 -17.29 32.69
C ASP A 263 -14.71 -15.91 33.28
N SER A 264 -13.53 -15.73 33.90
CA SER A 264 -12.91 -14.44 34.21
C SER A 264 -12.79 -13.56 32.96
N ILE A 265 -12.11 -14.02 31.91
CA ILE A 265 -11.89 -13.24 30.67
C ILE A 265 -13.22 -12.78 30.06
N GLU A 266 -14.21 -13.67 30.03
CA GLU A 266 -15.53 -13.38 29.49
C GLU A 266 -16.32 -12.39 30.37
N THR A 267 -16.20 -12.47 31.70
CA THR A 267 -16.82 -11.51 32.63
C THR A 267 -16.23 -10.10 32.48
N TRP A 268 -14.91 -10.00 32.28
CA TRP A 268 -14.23 -8.73 32.00
C TRP A 268 -14.57 -8.18 30.62
N ARG A 269 -14.66 -9.03 29.58
CA ARG A 269 -15.14 -8.65 28.24
C ARG A 269 -16.57 -8.10 28.27
N ARG A 270 -17.48 -8.76 29.00
CA ARG A 270 -18.87 -8.29 29.18
C ARG A 270 -18.95 -6.97 29.94
N THR A 271 -18.05 -6.76 30.90
CA THR A 271 -17.95 -5.47 31.61
C THR A 271 -17.44 -4.36 30.68
N ALA A 272 -16.42 -4.66 29.84
CA ALA A 272 -15.96 -3.75 28.79
C ALA A 272 -17.11 -3.32 27.87
N GLU A 273 -17.92 -4.27 27.37
CA GLU A 273 -19.02 -3.98 26.44
C GLU A 273 -20.08 -3.02 27.02
N VAL A 274 -20.38 -3.12 28.32
CA VAL A 274 -21.32 -2.17 28.96
C VAL A 274 -20.66 -0.80 29.17
N LEU A 275 -19.38 -0.75 29.53
CA LEU A 275 -18.65 0.51 29.69
C LEU A 275 -18.46 1.22 28.33
N GLU A 276 -18.11 0.51 27.25
CA GLU A 276 -18.10 1.01 25.87
C GLU A 276 -19.48 1.54 25.49
N SER A 277 -20.53 0.77 25.78
CA SER A 277 -21.91 1.18 25.56
C SER A 277 -22.24 2.47 26.33
N LEU A 278 -21.72 2.67 27.55
CA LEU A 278 -21.87 3.91 28.33
C LEU A 278 -21.10 5.09 27.69
N GLN A 279 -19.87 4.88 27.22
CA GLN A 279 -19.04 5.90 26.58
C GLN A 279 -19.63 6.37 25.23
N ALA A 280 -20.12 5.45 24.40
CA ALA A 280 -20.72 5.76 23.09
C ALA A 280 -21.94 6.70 23.20
N ASP A 281 -22.63 6.73 24.35
CA ASP A 281 -23.78 7.61 24.60
C ASP A 281 -23.38 9.08 24.77
N ARG A 282 -22.19 9.37 25.30
CA ARG A 282 -21.67 10.75 25.31
C ARG A 282 -21.56 11.29 23.88
N ILE A 283 -21.16 10.44 22.94
CA ILE A 283 -21.05 10.77 21.51
C ILE A 283 -22.43 10.77 20.81
N ALA A 284 -23.37 9.91 21.20
CA ALA A 284 -24.71 9.80 20.60
C ALA A 284 -25.77 10.78 21.16
N SER A 285 -25.51 11.44 22.30
CA SER A 285 -26.46 12.35 22.97
C SER A 285 -26.39 13.81 22.53
N SER A 286 -25.31 14.26 21.87
CA SER A 286 -25.20 15.59 21.25
C SER A 286 -26.40 15.90 20.32
N PRO A 287 -26.87 17.16 20.23
CA PRO A 287 -28.09 17.49 19.50
C PRO A 287 -28.01 17.16 18.01
N LEU A 288 -29.07 16.54 17.47
CA LEU A 288 -29.16 16.21 16.04
C LEU A 288 -29.57 17.42 15.19
N VAL A 289 -28.93 17.55 14.03
CA VAL A 289 -29.21 18.58 13.03
C VAL A 289 -30.60 18.33 12.43
N THR A 290 -30.86 17.09 12.02
CA THR A 290 -32.08 16.65 11.34
C THR A 290 -33.25 16.56 12.32
N ALA A 291 -34.16 17.53 12.22
CA ALA A 291 -35.29 17.66 13.16
C ALA A 291 -36.22 16.42 13.21
N THR A 292 -36.34 15.66 12.11
CA THR A 292 -37.19 14.45 12.05
C THR A 292 -36.65 13.27 12.86
N LEU A 293 -35.35 13.23 13.16
CA LEU A 293 -34.72 12.17 13.97
C LEU A 293 -34.76 12.45 15.48
N ARG A 294 -35.08 13.68 15.91
CA ARG A 294 -35.07 14.07 17.34
C ARG A 294 -36.09 13.29 18.19
N SER A 295 -37.20 12.83 17.61
CA SER A 295 -38.13 11.92 18.29
C SER A 295 -37.53 10.53 18.48
N ALA A 296 -36.91 9.98 17.44
CA ALA A 296 -36.22 8.69 17.49
C ALA A 296 -35.05 8.70 18.49
N GLN A 297 -34.25 9.78 18.54
CA GLN A 297 -33.16 9.94 19.53
C GLN A 297 -33.70 9.92 20.97
N ARG A 298 -34.77 10.66 21.26
CA ARG A 298 -35.42 10.66 22.57
C ARG A 298 -35.97 9.28 22.94
N GLU A 299 -36.51 8.56 21.97
CA GLU A 299 -37.04 7.21 22.17
C GLU A 299 -35.93 6.19 22.40
N ALA A 300 -34.85 6.20 21.62
CA ALA A 300 -33.67 5.36 21.82
C ALA A 300 -33.04 5.63 23.20
N ALA A 301 -32.85 6.88 23.58
CA ALA A 301 -32.40 7.26 24.93
C ALA A 301 -33.37 6.81 26.03
N ALA A 302 -34.68 6.76 25.77
CA ALA A 302 -35.66 6.21 26.72
C ALA A 302 -35.59 4.67 26.81
N ARG A 303 -35.46 3.95 25.69
CA ARG A 303 -35.27 2.49 25.64
C ARG A 303 -33.97 2.09 26.35
N ARG A 304 -32.88 2.80 26.06
CA ARG A 304 -31.56 2.64 26.71
C ARG A 304 -31.62 2.82 28.22
N ARG A 305 -32.24 3.90 28.72
CA ARG A 305 -32.45 4.11 30.16
C ARG A 305 -33.30 3.02 30.80
N ARG A 306 -34.24 2.40 30.08
CA ARG A 306 -35.00 1.23 30.58
C ARG A 306 -34.13 -0.03 30.62
N ALA A 307 -33.29 -0.27 29.61
CA ALA A 307 -32.37 -1.41 29.56
C ALA A 307 -31.32 -1.32 30.68
N LEU A 308 -30.67 -0.17 30.87
CA LEU A 308 -29.71 0.04 31.96
C LEU A 308 -30.34 -0.10 33.35
N ARG A 309 -31.57 0.38 33.56
CA ARG A 309 -32.33 0.15 34.81
C ARG A 309 -32.86 -1.28 34.95
N ALA A 310 -32.90 -2.07 33.88
CA ALA A 310 -33.20 -3.50 33.96
C ALA A 310 -31.93 -4.27 34.35
N LEU A 311 -30.78 -3.96 33.74
CA LEU A 311 -29.47 -4.48 34.11
C LEU A 311 -29.15 -4.20 35.58
N GLY A 312 -29.25 -2.93 36.03
CA GLY A 312 -29.01 -2.55 37.43
C GLY A 312 -29.88 -3.37 38.40
N ARG A 313 -31.19 -3.46 38.14
CA ARG A 313 -32.10 -4.30 38.96
C ARG A 313 -31.81 -5.81 38.85
N SER A 314 -31.28 -6.30 37.73
CA SER A 314 -30.86 -7.70 37.57
C SER A 314 -29.63 -8.03 38.41
N LEU A 315 -28.73 -7.05 38.60
CA LEU A 315 -27.55 -7.13 39.46
C LEU A 315 -27.89 -6.88 40.95
N GLU A 316 -28.85 -6.00 41.25
CA GLU A 316 -29.31 -5.71 42.62
C GLU A 316 -30.24 -6.79 43.21
N ALA A 317 -31.04 -7.46 42.38
CA ALA A 317 -32.02 -8.46 42.83
C ALA A 317 -31.44 -9.88 43.02
N ARG A 318 -30.14 -10.07 42.76
CA ARG A 318 -29.42 -11.29 43.11
C ARG A 318 -28.90 -11.13 44.53
N ASP A 319 -29.30 -12.09 45.37
CA ASP A 319 -29.18 -12.04 46.82
C ASP A 319 -27.72 -11.89 47.28
N GLU A 320 -27.48 -11.33 48.47
CA GLU A 320 -26.12 -11.02 49.01
C GLU A 320 -25.22 -12.26 49.18
N SER A 321 -25.74 -13.46 48.90
CA SER A 321 -25.05 -14.76 48.94
C SER A 321 -24.61 -15.31 47.58
N THR A 322 -24.92 -14.64 46.46
CA THR A 322 -24.57 -15.09 45.10
C THR A 322 -23.76 -14.02 44.38
N ASP A 323 -22.59 -14.37 43.84
CA ASP A 323 -21.72 -13.41 43.15
C ASP A 323 -22.41 -12.75 41.94
N PRO A 324 -22.24 -11.42 41.73
CA PRO A 324 -22.96 -10.67 40.70
C PRO A 324 -22.38 -10.89 39.29
N VAL A 325 -22.77 -11.98 38.64
CA VAL A 325 -22.33 -12.36 37.28
C VAL A 325 -23.13 -11.65 36.18
N LEU A 326 -22.46 -11.07 35.18
CA LEU A 326 -23.10 -10.57 33.95
C LEU A 326 -23.48 -11.74 33.01
N HIS A 327 -24.77 -11.92 32.74
CA HIS A 327 -25.26 -12.89 31.76
C HIS A 327 -25.57 -12.23 30.42
N GLU A 328 -25.32 -12.93 29.32
CA GLU A 328 -25.56 -12.46 27.95
C GLU A 328 -27.00 -11.96 27.73
N ALA A 329 -27.99 -12.61 28.35
CA ALA A 329 -29.40 -12.21 28.27
C ALA A 329 -29.68 -10.80 28.84
N ASP A 330 -28.92 -10.35 29.84
CA ASP A 330 -29.03 -8.99 30.39
C ASP A 330 -28.41 -7.96 29.43
N LEU A 331 -27.38 -8.36 28.66
CA LEU A 331 -26.61 -7.51 27.75
C LEU A 331 -27.33 -7.25 26.42
N VAL A 332 -28.09 -8.23 25.89
CA VAL A 332 -28.81 -8.09 24.60
C VAL A 332 -29.63 -6.79 24.53
N ALA A 333 -30.33 -6.42 25.60
CA ALA A 333 -31.13 -5.20 25.66
C ALA A 333 -30.27 -3.92 25.66
N VAL A 334 -29.10 -3.95 26.30
CA VAL A 334 -28.15 -2.83 26.34
C VAL A 334 -27.45 -2.66 24.99
N ARG A 335 -26.89 -3.74 24.43
CA ARG A 335 -26.30 -3.81 23.08
C ARG A 335 -27.26 -3.31 22.02
N THR A 336 -28.51 -3.78 22.06
CA THR A 336 -29.61 -3.33 21.17
C THR A 336 -29.88 -1.83 21.32
N ALA A 337 -29.92 -1.30 22.53
CA ALA A 337 -30.17 0.12 22.74
C ALA A 337 -28.98 1.01 22.32
N ALA A 338 -27.74 0.59 22.60
CA ALA A 338 -26.52 1.30 22.20
C ALA A 338 -26.37 1.37 20.66
N THR A 339 -26.45 0.23 19.97
CA THR A 339 -26.40 0.16 18.51
C THR A 339 -27.52 0.96 17.84
N THR A 340 -28.73 1.02 18.43
CA THR A 340 -29.82 1.89 17.92
C THR A 340 -29.47 3.38 18.05
N SER A 341 -28.85 3.81 19.15
CA SER A 341 -28.44 5.20 19.35
C SER A 341 -27.34 5.61 18.37
N ILE A 342 -26.35 4.74 18.14
CA ILE A 342 -25.27 4.93 17.15
C ILE A 342 -25.87 5.03 15.74
N ALA A 343 -26.78 4.12 15.37
CA ALA A 343 -27.44 4.14 14.08
C ALA A 343 -28.27 5.42 13.83
N ILE A 344 -28.91 5.97 14.87
CA ILE A 344 -29.63 7.26 14.78
C ILE A 344 -28.68 8.44 14.56
N ARG A 345 -27.48 8.42 15.19
CA ARG A 345 -26.42 9.41 14.91
C ARG A 345 -25.95 9.31 13.46
N ARG A 346 -25.63 8.09 12.98
CA ARG A 346 -25.25 7.85 11.57
C ARG A 346 -26.33 8.26 10.58
N LEU A 347 -27.61 8.06 10.91
CA LEU A 347 -28.73 8.57 10.10
C LEU A 347 -28.78 10.12 10.02
N ASP A 348 -28.32 10.84 11.03
CA ASP A 348 -28.22 12.32 10.99
C ASP A 348 -27.03 12.79 10.16
N GLU A 349 -25.90 12.08 10.27
CA GLU A 349 -24.71 12.28 9.43
C GLU A 349 -25.02 12.00 7.96
N LEU A 350 -25.69 10.89 7.65
CA LEU A 350 -26.21 10.54 6.32
C LEU A 350 -27.13 11.62 5.76
N ALA A 351 -28.14 12.07 6.53
CA ALA A 351 -29.04 13.13 6.08
C ALA A 351 -28.27 14.43 5.76
N THR A 352 -27.26 14.75 6.56
CA THR A 352 -26.41 15.93 6.40
C THR A 352 -25.48 15.80 5.18
N GLY A 353 -24.87 14.63 4.96
CA GLY A 353 -24.00 14.33 3.82
C GLY A 353 -24.76 14.36 2.49
N LEU A 354 -25.91 13.67 2.42
CA LEU A 354 -26.80 13.68 1.25
C LEU A 354 -27.30 15.11 0.94
N ALA A 355 -27.68 15.89 1.96
CA ALA A 355 -28.09 17.29 1.80
C ALA A 355 -26.93 18.21 1.35
N ARG A 356 -25.70 17.95 1.79
CA ARG A 356 -24.49 18.68 1.35
C ARG A 356 -24.19 18.42 -0.13
N MET A 357 -24.31 17.16 -0.57
CA MET A 357 -24.09 16.75 -1.96
C MET A 357 -25.21 17.20 -2.91
N HIS A 358 -26.46 17.14 -2.48
CA HIS A 358 -27.60 17.66 -3.25
C HIS A 358 -28.61 18.41 -2.37
N PRO A 359 -28.46 19.75 -2.22
CA PRO A 359 -29.31 20.55 -1.33
C PRO A 359 -30.82 20.48 -1.61
N ALA A 360 -31.24 20.25 -2.85
CA ALA A 360 -32.66 20.10 -3.18
C ALA A 360 -33.27 18.79 -2.61
N ALA A 361 -32.45 17.75 -2.40
CA ALA A 361 -32.87 16.50 -1.79
C ALA A 361 -33.01 16.55 -0.26
N THR A 362 -32.66 17.65 0.42
CA THR A 362 -32.74 17.78 1.90
C THR A 362 -34.08 17.29 2.48
N ARG A 363 -35.21 17.62 1.84
CA ARG A 363 -36.55 17.17 2.27
C ARG A 363 -36.86 15.70 1.95
N LYS A 364 -36.17 15.10 0.97
CA LYS A 364 -36.23 13.65 0.70
C LYS A 364 -35.35 12.90 1.69
N ALA A 365 -34.09 13.30 1.85
CA ALA A 365 -33.15 12.74 2.83
C ALA A 365 -33.74 12.71 4.24
N GLY A 366 -34.29 13.83 4.73
CA GLY A 366 -34.95 13.90 6.05
C GLY A 366 -36.20 13.02 6.21
N ARG A 367 -36.83 12.58 5.11
CA ARG A 367 -37.93 11.59 5.11
C ARG A 367 -37.39 10.16 5.04
N PHE A 368 -36.41 9.90 4.18
CA PHE A 368 -35.71 8.62 4.04
C PHE A 368 -35.16 8.14 5.40
N VAL A 369 -34.36 8.97 6.07
CA VAL A 369 -33.78 8.61 7.37
C VAL A 369 -34.83 8.43 8.47
N ALA A 370 -35.95 9.16 8.38
CA ALA A 370 -37.07 9.01 9.32
C ALA A 370 -37.91 7.74 9.07
N VAL A 371 -37.91 7.19 7.85
CA VAL A 371 -38.47 5.85 7.59
C VAL A 371 -37.56 4.80 8.23
N TRP A 372 -36.26 4.86 7.93
CA TRP A 372 -35.29 3.87 8.43
C TRP A 372 -35.15 3.89 9.95
N SER A 373 -35.25 5.06 10.60
CA SER A 373 -35.28 5.13 12.07
C SER A 373 -36.47 4.42 12.71
N ARG A 374 -37.59 4.24 11.97
CA ARG A 374 -38.72 3.41 12.42
C ARG A 374 -38.40 1.92 12.21
N THR A 375 -37.83 1.56 11.07
CA THR A 375 -37.43 0.17 10.75
C THR A 375 -36.41 -0.40 11.75
N LEU A 376 -35.51 0.42 12.29
CA LEU A 376 -34.61 0.03 13.41
C LEU A 376 -35.34 -0.45 14.69
N SER A 377 -36.67 -0.26 14.78
CA SER A 377 -37.52 -0.75 15.87
C SER A 377 -38.23 -2.07 15.55
N ASP A 378 -38.17 -2.57 14.32
CA ASP A 378 -38.67 -3.91 13.95
C ASP A 378 -37.53 -4.94 14.13
N PRO A 379 -37.66 -5.94 15.04
CA PRO A 379 -36.63 -6.95 15.25
C PRO A 379 -36.25 -7.77 14.01
N ARG A 380 -37.13 -7.88 13.00
CA ARG A 380 -36.89 -8.69 11.80
C ARG A 380 -36.09 -7.97 10.73
N GLU A 381 -36.27 -6.67 10.60
CA GLU A 381 -35.60 -5.84 9.57
C GLU A 381 -34.40 -5.06 10.13
N ARG A 382 -34.25 -5.03 11.47
CA ARG A 382 -33.19 -4.32 12.19
C ARG A 382 -31.79 -4.55 11.61
N ASP A 383 -31.32 -5.79 11.57
CA ASP A 383 -29.91 -6.08 11.28
C ASP A 383 -29.58 -5.80 9.81
N ARG A 384 -30.54 -6.08 8.90
CA ARG A 384 -30.47 -5.65 7.49
C ARG A 384 -30.41 -4.12 7.37
N THR A 385 -31.25 -3.41 8.13
CA THR A 385 -31.28 -1.94 8.14
C THR A 385 -29.97 -1.36 8.67
N LEU A 386 -29.40 -1.94 9.73
CA LEU A 386 -28.09 -1.56 10.25
C LEU A 386 -27.02 -1.72 9.17
N ALA A 387 -26.87 -2.92 8.59
CA ALA A 387 -25.88 -3.17 7.53
C ALA A 387 -26.01 -2.21 6.34
N THR A 388 -27.24 -1.85 5.95
CA THR A 388 -27.43 -0.90 4.82
C THR A 388 -27.15 0.55 5.24
N ILE A 389 -27.34 0.92 6.52
CA ILE A 389 -26.89 2.23 7.05
C ILE A 389 -25.36 2.32 7.00
N GLU A 390 -24.64 1.27 7.40
CA GLU A 390 -23.18 1.27 7.38
C GLU A 390 -22.63 1.38 5.96
N ARG A 391 -23.18 0.61 5.02
CA ARG A 391 -22.79 0.70 3.60
C ARG A 391 -23.01 2.09 3.02
N ILE A 392 -24.22 2.65 3.18
CA ILE A 392 -24.53 3.98 2.62
C ILE A 392 -23.70 5.08 3.31
N ALA A 393 -23.27 4.89 4.57
CA ALA A 393 -22.35 5.82 5.22
C ALA A 393 -20.98 5.80 4.54
N GLY A 394 -20.42 4.62 4.27
CA GLY A 394 -19.20 4.47 3.46
C GLY A 394 -19.34 5.05 2.06
N ASP A 395 -20.48 4.82 1.38
CA ASP A 395 -20.79 5.41 0.08
C ASP A 395 -20.83 6.94 0.15
N VAL A 396 -21.46 7.52 1.19
CA VAL A 396 -21.51 8.98 1.42
C VAL A 396 -20.11 9.55 1.62
N ASP A 397 -19.27 8.94 2.45
CA ASP A 397 -17.92 9.43 2.70
C ASP A 397 -17.10 9.43 1.41
N ARG A 398 -17.06 8.28 0.71
CA ARG A 398 -16.35 8.09 -0.57
C ARG A 398 -16.81 9.03 -1.68
N TYR A 399 -18.11 9.31 -1.78
CA TYR A 399 -18.67 10.16 -2.84
C TYR A 399 -18.73 11.65 -2.49
N SER A 400 -18.51 12.03 -1.23
CA SER A 400 -18.53 13.43 -0.78
C SER A 400 -17.36 14.25 -1.34
N THR A 401 -16.19 13.63 -1.46
CA THR A 401 -14.97 14.18 -2.06
C THR A 401 -14.33 13.08 -2.91
N ILE A 402 -14.55 13.15 -4.22
CA ILE A 402 -13.91 12.22 -5.16
C ILE A 402 -12.51 12.76 -5.44
N ASP A 403 -11.52 11.86 -5.51
CA ASP A 403 -10.16 12.19 -5.93
C ASP A 403 -10.17 12.94 -7.28
N PHE A 404 -9.18 13.79 -7.53
CA PHE A 404 -9.13 14.67 -8.70
C PHE A 404 -10.24 15.75 -8.78
N GLU A 405 -11.33 15.70 -8.01
CA GLU A 405 -12.40 16.71 -8.08
C GLU A 405 -11.90 18.12 -7.69
N GLY A 406 -10.92 18.21 -6.78
CA GLY A 406 -10.24 19.46 -6.46
C GLY A 406 -9.57 20.09 -7.69
N ARG A 407 -8.83 19.27 -8.46
CA ARG A 407 -8.20 19.65 -9.73
C ARG A 407 -9.24 20.07 -10.77
N LEU A 408 -10.39 19.40 -10.85
CA LEU A 408 -11.48 19.80 -11.75
C LEU A 408 -12.14 21.14 -11.39
N ARG A 409 -12.07 21.58 -10.13
CA ARG A 409 -12.58 22.89 -9.70
C ARG A 409 -11.59 24.02 -9.95
N ALA A 410 -10.29 23.76 -9.75
CA ALA A 410 -9.20 24.71 -9.97
C ALA A 410 -8.10 24.05 -10.82
N PRO A 411 -8.30 23.91 -12.14
CA PRO A 411 -7.43 23.10 -12.98
C PRO A 411 -6.11 23.79 -13.30
N ASP A 412 -5.01 23.14 -12.93
CA ASP A 412 -3.66 23.42 -13.38
C ASP A 412 -3.41 22.88 -14.82
N PRO A 413 -2.33 23.29 -15.50
CA PRO A 413 -2.07 22.87 -16.88
C PRO A 413 -2.01 21.35 -17.08
N SER A 414 -1.46 20.60 -16.12
CA SER A 414 -1.35 19.14 -16.18
C SER A 414 -2.70 18.45 -16.02
N ALA A 415 -3.55 18.94 -15.12
CA ALA A 415 -4.93 18.47 -15.00
C ALA A 415 -5.75 18.74 -16.27
N ILE A 416 -5.56 19.90 -16.92
CA ILE A 416 -6.18 20.23 -18.22
C ILE A 416 -5.69 19.25 -19.30
N GLU A 417 -4.39 18.98 -19.34
CA GLU A 417 -3.78 18.12 -20.33
C GLU A 417 -4.20 16.65 -20.18
N LEU A 418 -4.26 16.13 -18.96
CA LEU A 418 -4.67 14.76 -18.65
C LEU A 418 -6.10 14.48 -19.15
N VAL A 419 -7.05 15.38 -18.88
CA VAL A 419 -8.45 15.22 -19.30
C VAL A 419 -8.74 15.76 -20.72
N GLY A 420 -7.70 16.09 -21.50
CA GLY A 420 -7.82 16.54 -22.89
C GLY A 420 -8.59 17.85 -23.05
N GLY A 421 -8.48 18.76 -22.08
CA GLY A 421 -9.16 20.07 -22.07
C GLY A 421 -10.59 20.07 -21.51
N ARG A 422 -11.16 18.89 -21.22
CA ARG A 422 -12.60 18.71 -20.89
C ARG A 422 -12.92 18.79 -19.38
N THR A 423 -12.19 19.62 -18.65
CA THR A 423 -12.28 19.73 -17.17
C THR A 423 -13.69 20.13 -16.71
N ARG A 424 -14.36 21.02 -17.43
CA ARG A 424 -15.72 21.48 -17.10
C ARG A 424 -16.74 20.39 -17.33
N GLU A 425 -16.71 19.73 -18.49
CA GLU A 425 -17.68 18.69 -18.82
C GLU A 425 -17.55 17.49 -17.87
N LEU A 426 -16.32 17.06 -17.54
CA LEU A 426 -16.11 15.96 -16.59
C LEU A 426 -16.64 16.34 -15.19
N ARG A 427 -16.35 17.56 -14.71
CA ARG A 427 -16.87 18.07 -13.43
C ARG A 427 -18.40 18.13 -13.40
N ASP A 428 -19.01 18.53 -14.50
CA ASP A 428 -20.46 18.65 -14.62
C ASP A 428 -21.12 17.25 -14.66
N VAL A 429 -20.46 16.25 -15.29
CA VAL A 429 -20.83 14.82 -15.21
C VAL A 429 -20.73 14.30 -13.78
N VAL A 430 -19.59 14.47 -13.09
CA VAL A 430 -19.41 14.10 -11.67
C VAL A 430 -20.54 14.68 -10.81
N THR A 431 -20.86 15.95 -11.03
CA THR A 431 -21.93 16.65 -10.30
C THR A 431 -23.32 16.11 -10.63
N ALA A 432 -23.58 15.74 -11.89
CA ALA A 432 -24.86 15.17 -12.32
C ALA A 432 -25.06 13.75 -11.76
N THR A 433 -24.07 12.86 -11.91
CA THR A 433 -24.13 11.49 -11.40
C THR A 433 -24.32 11.46 -9.89
N ARG A 434 -23.59 12.32 -9.15
CA ARG A 434 -23.74 12.46 -7.69
C ARG A 434 -25.17 12.85 -7.29
N ARG A 435 -25.81 13.76 -8.03
CA ARG A 435 -27.21 14.14 -7.76
C ARG A 435 -28.18 13.00 -8.06
N THR A 436 -28.00 12.30 -9.17
CA THR A 436 -28.82 11.12 -9.54
C THR A 436 -28.71 10.03 -8.48
N TRP A 437 -27.51 9.77 -7.96
CA TRP A 437 -27.29 8.83 -6.86
C TRP A 437 -27.96 9.27 -5.54
N VAL A 438 -27.83 10.54 -5.13
CA VAL A 438 -28.56 11.05 -3.95
C VAL A 438 -30.08 10.93 -4.14
N ASP A 439 -30.60 11.20 -5.34
CA ASP A 439 -32.02 11.02 -5.64
C ASP A 439 -32.45 9.54 -5.59
N ALA A 440 -31.64 8.61 -6.10
CA ALA A 440 -31.90 7.17 -6.01
C ALA A 440 -31.95 6.69 -4.54
N VAL A 441 -30.88 6.97 -3.77
CA VAL A 441 -30.78 6.60 -2.34
C VAL A 441 -31.94 7.19 -1.54
N THR A 442 -32.27 8.47 -1.74
CA THR A 442 -33.37 9.11 -0.99
C THR A 442 -34.78 8.70 -1.46
N ASN A 443 -34.91 8.02 -2.60
CA ASN A 443 -36.13 7.34 -3.03
C ASN A 443 -36.19 5.87 -2.54
N GLY A 444 -35.10 5.34 -1.96
CA GLY A 444 -35.00 3.95 -1.47
C GLY A 444 -34.35 2.96 -2.44
N ASP A 445 -33.87 3.42 -3.60
CA ASP A 445 -33.02 2.61 -4.47
C ASP A 445 -31.57 2.69 -3.99
N THR A 446 -31.09 1.58 -3.43
CA THR A 446 -29.78 1.51 -2.76
C THR A 446 -28.86 0.47 -3.37
N GLU A 447 -29.26 -0.19 -4.47
CA GLU A 447 -28.52 -1.29 -5.14
C GLU A 447 -28.74 -1.26 -6.68
N GLY A 448 -28.90 -0.06 -7.24
CA GLY A 448 -29.26 0.17 -8.65
C GLY A 448 -28.22 0.97 -9.46
N PRO A 449 -28.49 1.22 -10.77
CA PRO A 449 -27.52 1.75 -11.74
C PRO A 449 -26.89 3.10 -11.38
N ALA A 450 -27.50 3.87 -10.49
CA ALA A 450 -26.97 5.15 -10.02
C ALA A 450 -25.75 4.97 -9.09
N ILE A 451 -25.62 3.81 -8.41
CA ILE A 451 -24.45 3.45 -7.61
C ILE A 451 -23.32 3.02 -8.53
N ASP A 452 -23.56 2.07 -9.45
CA ASP A 452 -22.57 1.62 -10.44
C ASP A 452 -21.97 2.80 -11.22
N ALA A 453 -22.79 3.80 -11.55
CA ALA A 453 -22.34 5.02 -12.21
C ALA A 453 -21.47 5.91 -11.31
N MET A 454 -21.74 5.98 -10.00
CA MET A 454 -20.88 6.68 -9.03
C MET A 454 -19.58 5.93 -8.75
N ASP A 455 -19.63 4.60 -8.64
CA ASP A 455 -18.45 3.75 -8.49
C ASP A 455 -17.46 3.94 -9.64
N ARG A 456 -17.95 3.94 -10.89
CA ARG A 456 -17.15 4.23 -12.08
C ARG A 456 -16.53 5.63 -12.06
N ILE A 457 -17.28 6.64 -11.60
CA ILE A 457 -16.78 8.02 -11.49
C ILE A 457 -15.74 8.14 -10.37
N ALA A 458 -15.91 7.43 -9.25
CA ALA A 458 -14.94 7.39 -8.16
C ALA A 458 -13.63 6.71 -8.60
N ARG A 459 -13.71 5.52 -9.23
CA ARG A 459 -12.58 4.82 -9.86
C ARG A 459 -11.81 5.71 -10.83
N LEU A 460 -12.53 6.39 -11.73
CA LEU A 460 -11.93 7.35 -12.67
C LEU A 460 -11.24 8.52 -11.94
N GLY A 461 -11.82 9.05 -10.85
CA GLY A 461 -11.21 10.10 -10.04
C GLY A 461 -9.87 9.68 -9.45
N THR A 462 -9.84 8.53 -8.76
CA THR A 462 -8.62 7.99 -8.15
C THR A 462 -7.55 7.73 -9.21
N LEU A 463 -7.92 7.11 -10.32
CA LEU A 463 -7.02 6.83 -11.44
C LEU A 463 -6.45 8.12 -12.09
N LEU A 464 -7.25 9.18 -12.20
CA LEU A 464 -6.76 10.47 -12.72
C LEU A 464 -5.80 11.18 -11.75
N GLU A 465 -6.00 11.09 -10.43
CA GLU A 465 -5.04 11.65 -9.46
C GLU A 465 -3.73 10.84 -9.46
N ASP A 466 -3.79 9.52 -9.62
CA ASP A 466 -2.60 8.66 -9.78
C ASP A 466 -1.82 8.92 -11.08
N LEU A 467 -2.52 9.21 -12.18
CA LEU A 467 -1.90 9.52 -13.47
C LEU A 467 -1.50 11.00 -13.61
N LEU A 468 -1.90 11.90 -12.69
CA LEU A 468 -1.60 13.33 -12.76
C LEU A 468 -0.10 13.67 -12.81
N PRO A 469 0.80 13.05 -12.02
CA PRO A 469 2.24 13.32 -12.11
C PRO A 469 2.79 13.15 -13.53
N LEU A 470 2.20 12.23 -14.31
CA LEU A 470 2.62 11.90 -15.67
C LEU A 470 2.24 12.95 -16.72
N ALA A 471 1.25 13.79 -16.41
CA ALA A 471 0.74 14.81 -17.32
C ALA A 471 1.54 16.13 -17.24
N THR A 472 2.59 16.20 -16.43
CA THR A 472 3.61 17.25 -16.60
C THR A 472 4.50 16.88 -17.78
N ASN A 473 4.56 17.74 -18.80
CA ASN A 473 5.43 17.58 -19.98
C ASN A 473 6.93 17.76 -19.69
N ASP A 474 7.30 18.14 -18.47
CA ASP A 474 8.67 18.08 -18.00
C ASP A 474 9.04 16.62 -17.69
N ASP A 475 10.33 16.29 -17.76
CA ASP A 475 10.88 15.00 -17.27
C ASP A 475 10.69 14.82 -15.73
N ALA A 476 9.81 15.59 -15.07
CA ALA A 476 9.54 15.59 -13.63
C ALA A 476 9.05 14.22 -13.11
N ALA A 477 8.10 13.56 -13.79
CA ALA A 477 7.68 12.21 -13.41
C ALA A 477 8.83 11.19 -13.54
N ILE A 478 9.70 11.36 -14.54
CA ILE A 478 10.92 10.57 -14.67
C ILE A 478 11.92 10.92 -13.55
N LEU A 479 12.05 12.20 -13.19
CA LEU A 479 12.92 12.70 -12.13
C LEU A 479 12.49 12.22 -10.73
N ASP A 480 11.20 12.04 -10.48
CA ASP A 480 10.66 11.49 -9.22
C ASP A 480 10.86 9.97 -9.11
N LEU A 481 10.94 9.26 -10.24
CA LEU A 481 11.21 7.82 -10.27
C LEU A 481 12.72 7.53 -10.28
N ASP A 482 13.50 8.40 -10.92
CA ASP A 482 14.93 8.57 -10.63
C ASP A 482 15.17 8.92 -9.15
N ARG A 483 14.28 9.67 -8.47
CA ARG A 483 14.39 9.85 -7.01
C ARG A 483 14.16 8.54 -6.29
N CYS A 484 13.07 7.80 -6.56
CA CYS A 484 12.84 6.47 -5.97
C CYS A 484 14.05 5.53 -6.10
N ASP A 485 14.70 5.55 -7.27
CA ASP A 485 15.91 4.75 -7.50
C ASP A 485 17.03 5.09 -6.50
N ARG A 486 17.36 6.37 -6.26
CA ARG A 486 18.63 6.80 -5.63
C ARG A 486 19.02 5.98 -4.38
N TRP A 487 18.14 5.76 -3.41
CA TRP A 487 18.52 5.22 -2.09
C TRP A 487 17.71 4.01 -1.61
N GLY A 488 16.57 3.71 -2.26
CA GLY A 488 15.72 2.61 -1.82
C GLY A 488 16.02 1.25 -2.42
N GLY A 489 16.70 1.20 -3.56
CA GLY A 489 16.79 -0.03 -4.35
C GLY A 489 15.50 -0.33 -5.10
N TRP A 490 14.85 0.70 -5.67
CA TRP A 490 13.55 0.61 -6.33
C TRP A 490 13.63 0.83 -7.87
N TYR A 491 14.82 0.71 -8.47
CA TYR A 491 15.12 0.93 -9.90
C TYR A 491 14.00 0.54 -10.88
N VAL A 492 13.49 1.54 -11.59
CA VAL A 492 12.68 1.35 -12.80
C VAL A 492 13.25 2.24 -13.89
N ASP A 493 13.56 1.70 -15.07
CA ASP A 493 14.12 2.50 -16.16
C ASP A 493 13.13 3.56 -16.63
N ALA A 494 13.58 4.82 -16.60
CA ALA A 494 12.91 6.00 -17.13
C ALA A 494 12.32 5.79 -18.54
N LYS A 495 12.98 5.01 -19.42
CA LYS A 495 12.45 4.74 -20.77
C LYS A 495 11.27 3.77 -20.76
N THR A 496 11.33 2.75 -19.89
CA THR A 496 10.28 1.74 -19.74
C THR A 496 9.01 2.40 -19.20
N LEU A 497 9.14 3.16 -18.10
CA LEU A 497 8.06 4.00 -17.56
C LEU A 497 7.58 5.07 -18.55
N GLY A 498 8.50 5.74 -19.24
CA GLY A 498 8.18 6.76 -20.24
C GLY A 498 7.39 6.20 -21.43
N TRP A 499 7.57 4.93 -21.79
CA TRP A 499 6.74 4.26 -22.80
C TRP A 499 5.34 3.99 -22.26
N SER A 500 5.20 3.32 -21.10
CA SER A 500 3.91 3.05 -20.46
C SER A 500 3.12 4.34 -20.18
N THR A 501 3.80 5.41 -19.78
CA THR A 501 3.24 6.74 -19.55
C THR A 501 2.64 7.32 -20.84
N ARG A 502 3.38 7.26 -21.95
CA ARG A 502 2.92 7.75 -23.26
C ARG A 502 1.74 6.94 -23.82
N THR A 503 1.63 5.67 -23.48
CA THR A 503 0.47 4.83 -23.88
C THR A 503 -0.77 5.08 -23.02
N LEU A 504 -0.60 5.39 -21.72
CA LEU A 504 -1.71 5.64 -20.79
C LEU A 504 -2.43 6.98 -21.03
N LEU A 505 -1.71 8.04 -21.39
CA LEU A 505 -2.30 9.39 -21.55
C LEU A 505 -3.42 9.47 -22.63
N PRO A 506 -3.28 8.86 -23.83
CA PRO A 506 -4.39 8.72 -24.78
C PRO A 506 -5.57 7.91 -24.21
N GLY A 507 -5.29 6.87 -23.42
CA GLY A 507 -6.31 6.05 -22.75
C GLY A 507 -7.11 6.85 -21.72
N ALA A 508 -6.45 7.61 -20.85
CA ALA A 508 -7.10 8.51 -19.89
C ALA A 508 -8.07 9.50 -20.59
N ARG A 509 -7.62 10.11 -21.70
CA ARG A 509 -8.45 11.01 -22.52
C ARG A 509 -9.64 10.28 -23.17
N LEU A 510 -9.46 9.04 -23.59
CA LEU A 510 -10.53 8.20 -24.15
C LEU A 510 -11.59 7.87 -23.10
N VAL A 511 -11.18 7.43 -21.90
CA VAL A 511 -12.08 7.11 -20.76
C VAL A 511 -12.86 8.34 -20.31
N VAL A 512 -12.19 9.49 -20.16
CA VAL A 512 -12.88 10.78 -19.90
C VAL A 512 -13.88 11.11 -21.02
N GLY A 513 -13.50 10.85 -22.27
CA GLY A 513 -14.37 11.03 -23.43
C GLY A 513 -15.65 10.20 -23.37
N THR A 514 -15.58 8.94 -22.95
CA THR A 514 -16.73 8.03 -22.84
C THR A 514 -17.60 8.32 -21.62
N ALA A 515 -16.99 8.67 -20.48
CA ALA A 515 -17.71 9.15 -19.30
C ALA A 515 -18.59 10.38 -19.63
N ILE A 516 -18.07 11.34 -20.41
CA ILE A 516 -18.84 12.52 -20.84
C ILE A 516 -19.88 12.20 -21.93
N ALA A 517 -19.65 11.17 -22.75
CA ALA A 517 -20.64 10.71 -23.73
C ALA A 517 -21.86 10.00 -23.09
N GLY A 518 -21.74 9.53 -21.85
CA GLY A 518 -22.81 8.82 -21.14
C GLY A 518 -23.00 7.35 -21.56
N ASP A 519 -22.09 6.81 -22.38
CA ASP A 519 -22.08 5.40 -22.79
C ASP A 519 -21.52 4.53 -21.66
N SER A 520 -22.41 3.96 -20.84
CA SER A 520 -22.05 3.19 -19.65
C SER A 520 -21.20 1.95 -19.96
N ASP A 521 -21.61 1.16 -20.96
CA ASP A 521 -20.95 -0.11 -21.30
C ASP A 521 -19.59 0.12 -21.94
N ARG A 522 -19.42 1.24 -22.65
CA ARG A 522 -18.11 1.64 -23.15
C ARG A 522 -17.24 2.26 -22.06
N PHE A 523 -17.79 3.12 -21.19
CA PHE A 523 -17.05 3.70 -20.09
C PHE A 523 -16.45 2.62 -19.17
N GLU A 524 -17.23 1.61 -18.76
CA GLU A 524 -16.73 0.50 -17.94
C GLU A 524 -15.59 -0.27 -18.61
N ARG A 525 -15.73 -0.60 -19.91
CA ARG A 525 -14.70 -1.34 -20.65
C ARG A 525 -13.40 -0.55 -20.81
N GLU A 526 -13.49 0.71 -21.20
CA GLU A 526 -12.31 1.55 -21.43
C GLU A 526 -11.63 1.87 -20.08
N LEU A 527 -12.40 2.09 -19.00
CA LEU A 527 -11.89 2.29 -17.63
C LEU A 527 -11.14 1.05 -17.14
N THR A 528 -11.76 -0.14 -17.22
CA THR A 528 -11.12 -1.41 -16.85
C THR A 528 -9.85 -1.69 -17.67
N THR A 529 -9.84 -1.32 -18.95
CA THR A 529 -8.66 -1.43 -19.82
C THR A 529 -7.54 -0.47 -19.42
N LEU A 530 -7.87 0.73 -18.95
CA LEU A 530 -6.89 1.69 -18.47
C LEU A 530 -6.34 1.30 -17.10
N GLU A 531 -7.21 0.81 -16.20
CA GLU A 531 -6.83 0.28 -14.89
C GLU A 531 -5.82 -0.85 -15.03
N SER A 532 -6.06 -1.85 -15.91
CA SER A 532 -5.13 -2.97 -16.10
C SER A 532 -3.78 -2.60 -16.72
N GLN A 533 -3.69 -1.48 -17.44
CA GLN A 533 -2.45 -0.96 -18.01
C GLN A 533 -1.68 -0.02 -17.05
N SER A 534 -2.36 0.53 -16.04
CA SER A 534 -1.81 1.47 -15.06
C SER A 534 -0.98 0.92 -13.87
N PRO A 535 -0.97 -0.39 -13.49
CA PRO A 535 -0.49 -0.81 -12.16
C PRO A 535 0.94 -0.37 -11.84
N LEU A 536 1.86 -0.54 -12.79
CA LEU A 536 3.27 -0.16 -12.61
C LEU A 536 3.42 1.34 -12.30
N VAL A 537 2.62 2.18 -12.95
CA VAL A 537 2.76 3.63 -12.83
C VAL A 537 2.09 4.16 -11.57
N ARG A 538 0.93 3.58 -11.19
CA ARG A 538 0.30 3.80 -9.88
C ARG A 538 1.26 3.43 -8.75
N LEU A 539 1.89 2.26 -8.83
CA LEU A 539 2.88 1.77 -7.87
C LEU A 539 4.10 2.69 -7.77
N ALA A 540 4.64 3.10 -8.91
CA ALA A 540 5.76 4.02 -8.97
C ALA A 540 5.43 5.39 -8.31
N ALA A 541 4.24 5.94 -8.59
CA ALA A 541 3.75 7.17 -7.96
C ALA A 541 3.52 7.00 -6.45
N ALA A 542 2.97 5.87 -5.99
CA ALA A 542 2.78 5.58 -4.57
C ALA A 542 4.11 5.53 -3.79
N VAL A 543 5.14 4.88 -4.35
CA VAL A 543 6.48 4.84 -3.76
C VAL A 543 7.13 6.23 -3.73
N ALA A 544 6.96 7.03 -4.79
CA ALA A 544 7.46 8.41 -4.84
C ALA A 544 6.84 9.27 -3.74
N ARG A 545 5.50 9.31 -3.65
CA ARG A 545 4.75 10.08 -2.64
C ARG A 545 5.14 9.71 -1.20
N ARG A 546 5.42 8.43 -0.92
CA ARG A 546 5.87 7.97 0.42
C ARG A 546 7.33 8.29 0.75
N THR A 547 8.14 8.67 -0.23
CA THR A 547 9.61 8.83 -0.05
C THR A 547 10.14 10.24 -0.35
N GLU A 548 9.34 11.12 -0.95
CA GLU A 548 9.72 12.45 -1.45
C GLU A 548 10.55 13.29 -0.45
N ASP A 549 10.00 13.61 0.72
CA ASP A 549 10.65 14.39 1.79
C ASP A 549 12.04 13.86 2.16
N THR A 550 12.17 12.54 2.11
CA THR A 550 13.34 11.81 2.58
C THR A 550 14.44 11.75 1.50
N MET A 551 14.06 11.88 0.23
CA MET A 551 14.96 11.76 -0.93
C MET A 551 15.48 13.09 -1.46
N ALA A 552 14.75 14.18 -1.21
CA ALA A 552 15.09 15.51 -1.72
C ALA A 552 16.50 16.01 -1.35
N THR A 553 17.08 15.50 -0.25
CA THR A 553 18.38 15.95 0.29
C THR A 553 19.57 15.04 -0.03
N LEU A 554 19.35 13.88 -0.67
CA LEU A 554 20.37 12.84 -0.84
C LEU A 554 21.01 12.83 -2.24
N PRO A 555 22.32 12.51 -2.37
CA PRO A 555 23.01 12.54 -3.67
C PRO A 555 22.43 11.55 -4.70
N GLY A 556 22.59 11.86 -6.00
CA GLY A 556 22.07 11.04 -7.10
C GLY A 556 23.10 10.19 -7.86
N GLY A 557 22.63 9.42 -8.83
CA GLY A 557 23.46 8.66 -9.77
C GLY A 557 24.22 7.48 -9.17
N GLY A 558 25.40 7.16 -9.71
CA GLY A 558 26.18 5.97 -9.30
C GLY A 558 26.59 5.95 -7.82
N ILE A 559 26.73 7.13 -7.19
CA ILE A 559 26.99 7.27 -5.75
C ILE A 559 25.84 6.66 -4.94
N ALA A 560 24.61 6.97 -5.34
CA ALA A 560 23.39 6.52 -4.69
C ALA A 560 23.21 5.00 -4.85
N THR A 561 23.49 4.47 -6.05
CA THR A 561 23.53 3.01 -6.29
C THR A 561 24.55 2.27 -5.43
N ILE A 562 25.77 2.79 -5.32
CA ILE A 562 26.80 2.13 -4.50
C ILE A 562 26.44 2.24 -3.02
N ALA A 563 25.92 3.37 -2.55
CA ALA A 563 25.49 3.53 -1.17
C ALA A 563 24.30 2.62 -0.80
N SER A 564 23.29 2.51 -1.68
CA SER A 564 22.16 1.60 -1.46
C SER A 564 22.57 0.13 -1.43
N SER A 565 23.60 -0.28 -2.17
CA SER A 565 24.08 -1.67 -2.16
C SER A 565 25.15 -1.94 -1.09
N SER A 566 25.76 -0.90 -0.48
CA SER A 566 26.89 -1.03 0.45
C SER A 566 26.54 -0.82 1.93
N ILE A 567 25.27 -0.63 2.26
CA ILE A 567 24.77 -0.43 3.62
C ILE A 567 23.68 -1.47 3.84
N PRO A 568 23.78 -2.40 4.80
CA PRO A 568 22.71 -3.38 5.01
C PRO A 568 21.47 -2.67 5.60
N PRO A 569 20.25 -3.13 5.33
CA PRO A 569 19.05 -2.58 5.98
C PRO A 569 19.13 -2.80 7.50
N PRO A 570 18.86 -1.80 8.35
CA PRO A 570 18.67 -2.03 9.77
C PRO A 570 17.47 -2.95 10.03
N PRO A 571 17.39 -3.66 11.18
CA PRO A 571 16.24 -4.52 11.50
C PRO A 571 14.89 -3.79 11.53
N SER A 572 14.90 -2.48 11.78
CA SER A 572 13.73 -1.59 11.76
C SER A 572 13.51 -0.91 10.39
N ALA A 573 14.17 -1.35 9.32
CA ALA A 573 14.01 -0.78 7.99
C ALA A 573 12.62 -1.09 7.44
N TRP A 574 11.80 -0.05 7.25
CA TRP A 574 10.54 -0.19 6.54
C TRP A 574 10.76 -0.72 5.11
N GLY A 575 9.83 -1.56 4.65
CA GLY A 575 9.73 -1.96 3.26
C GLY A 575 10.65 -3.10 2.80
N LEU A 576 11.30 -3.91 3.66
CA LEU A 576 12.20 -4.97 3.16
C LEU A 576 11.48 -6.02 2.29
N LYS A 577 10.30 -6.49 2.72
CA LYS A 577 9.48 -7.43 1.93
C LYS A 577 8.96 -6.78 0.65
N GLN A 578 8.52 -5.53 0.76
CA GLN A 578 8.06 -4.70 -0.35
C GLN A 578 9.17 -4.49 -1.39
N ARG A 579 10.45 -4.34 -0.98
CA ARG A 579 11.61 -4.25 -1.89
C ARG A 579 11.88 -5.54 -2.65
N ILE A 580 11.75 -6.70 -2.00
CA ILE A 580 11.88 -8.00 -2.69
C ILE A 580 10.75 -8.13 -3.73
N ALA A 581 9.51 -7.79 -3.35
CA ALA A 581 8.37 -7.81 -4.26
C ALA A 581 8.54 -6.83 -5.44
N LEU A 582 9.02 -5.60 -5.20
CA LEU A 582 9.28 -4.66 -6.30
C LEU A 582 10.47 -5.10 -7.16
N ALA A 583 11.54 -5.65 -6.58
CA ALA A 583 12.67 -6.16 -7.35
C ALA A 583 12.24 -7.26 -8.34
N ALA A 584 11.32 -8.14 -7.93
CA ALA A 584 10.69 -9.13 -8.80
C ALA A 584 9.88 -8.47 -9.94
N VAL A 585 9.01 -7.49 -9.60
CA VAL A 585 8.25 -6.69 -10.58
C VAL A 585 9.16 -6.00 -11.59
N CYS A 586 10.24 -5.35 -11.13
CA CYS A 586 11.19 -4.63 -11.98
C CYS A 586 11.99 -5.56 -12.90
N LEU A 587 12.36 -6.75 -12.41
CA LEU A 587 13.03 -7.77 -13.23
C LEU A 587 12.10 -8.29 -14.33
N GLY A 588 10.83 -8.59 -14.00
CA GLY A 588 9.81 -8.97 -14.98
C GLY A 588 9.51 -7.87 -16.01
N MET A 589 9.45 -6.61 -15.58
CA MET A 589 9.31 -5.47 -16.49
C MET A 589 10.51 -5.32 -17.44
N ALA A 590 11.74 -5.53 -16.96
CA ALA A 590 12.92 -5.48 -17.82
C ALA A 590 12.87 -6.60 -18.88
N GLU A 591 12.48 -7.81 -18.48
CA GLU A 591 12.33 -8.96 -19.38
C GLU A 591 11.25 -8.71 -20.45
N LEU A 592 10.11 -8.10 -20.06
CA LEU A 592 9.08 -7.64 -21.00
C LEU A 592 9.61 -6.63 -22.04
N VAL A 593 10.61 -5.80 -21.71
CA VAL A 593 11.23 -4.90 -22.69
C VAL A 593 12.18 -5.68 -23.61
N ALA A 594 12.98 -6.60 -23.07
CA ALA A 594 13.92 -7.42 -23.85
C ALA A 594 13.22 -8.32 -24.88
N ILE A 595 12.08 -8.93 -24.52
CA ILE A 595 11.27 -9.78 -25.41
C ILE A 595 10.81 -9.04 -26.69
N GLN A 596 10.81 -7.69 -26.71
CA GLN A 596 10.43 -6.89 -27.88
C GLN A 596 11.59 -6.65 -28.87
N ALA A 597 12.81 -7.11 -28.59
CA ALA A 597 14.00 -6.84 -29.40
C ALA A 597 14.25 -7.81 -30.55
N ASP A 598 13.70 -9.03 -30.53
CA ASP A 598 13.97 -10.07 -31.55
C ASP A 598 12.68 -10.59 -32.23
N PRO A 599 12.24 -9.98 -33.35
CA PRO A 599 11.05 -10.43 -34.09
C PRO A 599 11.28 -11.76 -34.85
N GLY A 600 12.44 -12.41 -34.71
CA GLY A 600 12.77 -13.69 -35.33
C GLY A 600 12.68 -14.90 -34.40
N ARG A 601 12.36 -14.71 -33.11
CA ARG A 601 12.26 -15.79 -32.11
C ARG A 601 10.88 -15.85 -31.45
N ASP A 602 9.92 -16.45 -32.15
CA ASP A 602 8.91 -17.26 -31.46
C ASP A 602 9.67 -18.40 -30.76
N ALA A 603 9.83 -18.31 -29.45
CA ALA A 603 10.67 -19.23 -28.69
C ALA A 603 10.11 -20.67 -28.72
N PRO A 604 10.85 -21.66 -29.24
CA PRO A 604 10.47 -23.05 -29.05
C PRO A 604 10.69 -23.45 -27.58
N ASP A 605 9.81 -24.33 -27.10
CA ASP A 605 9.96 -25.08 -25.84
C ASP A 605 10.08 -24.25 -24.54
N GLY A 606 8.96 -23.67 -24.10
CA GLY A 606 8.66 -23.55 -22.66
C GLY A 606 8.83 -22.18 -21.99
N MET A 607 9.10 -21.10 -22.73
CA MET A 607 9.00 -19.73 -22.20
C MET A 607 7.54 -19.34 -21.94
N MET A 608 7.30 -18.58 -20.86
CA MET A 608 6.06 -17.83 -20.64
C MET A 608 5.83 -16.88 -21.83
N ARG A 609 4.60 -16.74 -22.35
CA ARG A 609 4.37 -15.76 -23.43
C ARG A 609 4.51 -14.34 -22.88
N ARG A 610 4.82 -13.40 -23.77
CA ARG A 610 4.88 -11.96 -23.43
C ARG A 610 3.65 -11.50 -22.65
N ASP A 611 2.47 -11.95 -23.07
CA ASP A 611 1.19 -11.57 -22.47
C ASP A 611 1.04 -12.21 -21.07
N ASP A 612 1.37 -13.49 -20.92
CA ASP A 612 1.34 -14.22 -19.64
C ASP A 612 2.25 -13.53 -18.59
N LEU A 613 3.45 -13.09 -19.01
CA LEU A 613 4.39 -12.35 -18.15
C LEU A 613 3.88 -10.95 -17.82
N ALA A 614 3.20 -10.27 -18.74
CA ALA A 614 2.61 -8.95 -18.50
C ALA A 614 1.49 -9.03 -17.45
N ASP A 615 0.61 -10.03 -17.55
CA ASP A 615 -0.46 -10.28 -16.58
C ASP A 615 0.11 -10.62 -15.19
N ALA A 616 1.16 -11.44 -15.11
CA ALA A 616 1.82 -11.78 -13.85
C ALA A 616 2.47 -10.57 -13.18
N VAL A 617 3.14 -9.70 -13.95
CA VAL A 617 3.76 -8.47 -13.43
C VAL A 617 2.70 -7.44 -13.00
N ALA A 618 1.60 -7.30 -13.74
CA ALA A 618 0.46 -6.46 -13.37
C ALA A 618 -0.17 -6.92 -12.03
N ALA A 619 -0.42 -8.21 -11.86
CA ALA A 619 -0.96 -8.78 -10.62
C ALA A 619 -0.01 -8.55 -9.41
N ALA A 620 1.30 -8.67 -9.62
CA ALA A 620 2.29 -8.38 -8.58
C ALA A 620 2.35 -6.88 -8.22
N CYS A 621 2.10 -5.98 -9.18
CA CYS A 621 2.02 -4.54 -8.92
C CYS A 621 0.79 -4.19 -8.07
N GLU A 622 -0.39 -4.71 -8.41
CA GLU A 622 -1.63 -4.45 -7.64
C GLU A 622 -1.57 -5.04 -6.23
N ALA A 623 -0.95 -6.21 -6.05
CA ALA A 623 -0.71 -6.77 -4.72
C ALA A 623 0.18 -5.85 -3.85
N LEU A 624 1.25 -5.31 -4.43
CA LEU A 624 2.14 -4.38 -3.73
C LEU A 624 1.49 -3.01 -3.49
N LEU A 625 0.63 -2.54 -4.39
CA LEU A 625 -0.20 -1.34 -4.18
C LEU A 625 -1.14 -1.52 -2.99
N ALA A 626 -1.86 -2.64 -2.90
CA ALA A 626 -2.75 -2.92 -1.78
C ALA A 626 -1.98 -2.97 -0.44
N GLU A 627 -0.76 -3.51 -0.41
CA GLU A 627 0.11 -3.45 0.77
C GLU A 627 0.53 -2.00 1.12
N LEU A 628 0.83 -1.18 0.11
CA LEU A 628 1.19 0.24 0.29
C LEU A 628 -0.02 1.14 0.63
N GLU A 629 -1.25 0.71 0.35
CA GLU A 629 -2.48 1.42 0.72
C GLU A 629 -2.98 1.01 2.12
N THR A 630 -2.82 -0.27 2.49
CA THR A 630 -3.26 -0.81 3.80
C THR A 630 -2.30 -0.55 4.96
N ASP A 631 -1.03 -0.23 4.69
CA ASP A 631 -0.14 0.43 5.66
C ASP A 631 -0.74 1.79 6.04
N THR A 632 -1.53 1.84 7.12
CA THR A 632 -1.96 3.06 7.82
C THR A 632 -0.79 4.03 7.92
N PRO A 633 -1.00 5.35 7.73
CA PRO A 633 0.07 6.31 7.45
C PRO A 633 1.20 6.14 8.45
N VAL A 634 2.37 5.68 7.94
CA VAL A 634 3.50 5.18 8.73
C VAL A 634 3.63 6.02 9.99
N ALA A 635 3.25 5.43 11.11
CA ALA A 635 2.91 6.20 12.29
C ALA A 635 4.08 7.12 12.64
N LYS A 636 3.78 8.41 12.84
CA LYS A 636 4.70 9.37 13.45
C LYS A 636 4.88 9.02 14.93
N GLU A 637 5.51 7.87 15.19
CA GLU A 637 5.91 7.39 16.51
C GLU A 637 7.40 7.04 16.50
N ILE A 638 8.17 8.00 16.00
CA ILE A 638 9.26 8.55 16.80
C ILE A 638 8.57 9.29 17.97
N ARG A 639 8.81 9.07 19.27
CA ARG A 639 9.74 8.21 20.05
C ARG A 639 9.30 8.30 21.55
N PRO A 640 9.89 7.59 22.55
CA PRO A 640 11.31 7.68 22.97
C PRO A 640 12.25 6.58 22.45
#